data_AF-A0A0N4Y492-F1
#
_entry.id   AF-A0A0N4Y492-F1
#
_cell.length_a   1.000
_cell.length_b   1.000
_cell.length_c   1.000
_cell.angle_alpha   90.00
_cell.angle_beta   90.00
_cell.angle_gamma   90.00
#
_symmetry.space_group_name_H-M   'P 1'
#
loop_
_entity.id
_entity.type
_entity.pdbx_description
1 polymer ?
#
loop_
_entity_poly.entity_id
_entity_poly.type
_entity_poly.pdbx_seq_one_letter_code
_entity_poly.pdbx_strand_id
1 'polypeptide(L)'
;MTKRPFQLKYSHSVDKCIQRRNILFKMGNETPGRVVGYYVVFPHIPEESVENNSFMYNIAKGEDWPRLATSFPKEMYEGTVRLLMEYGATCMEHLELLEKLPAEERTFETTVAPLLTEEYDVDYALQTLMLKMLTDWPDCDAKLFDADIHHIRASGLDKRDQKTRKLIGSWSKFVDEYRSKYISNVMSTNDQHVFTITDRSMLRDAPPHVLQKLAVDPAQWEQGPWRGRMTPQSIYPFLKYCGNRQLRAEAWEKWISKASFDHDFYNNSVNVEELRHNNEGLAKTLGYSSVAEHRLANKMASSPDTVRNFLNALTRRIRPVFIDRMESWTAFAQAKELISSNLQAHDLSYICRREAEQHYDVNPLDLMNHFPFWPTFHNITNIIGHIFGLKFKDITESGLERAHPDARIFSVEDVTAGEHLGRLYIDPYDREGKRGRWNTLLGRMQSKTRGLDKIVYLIGSALPPTEGCPSLLHHHQLQQLLFHVGRSVQMLLSQAPYRDIAIPWAPFYASDWDAADAFPAFLQFFIYKPTLLQSLSSPHIINGSTVSDEAANNICLALSRSTLWDSYRCLFWADFDLTIFEMEDRRQKFWLDLYREMSKEYFPFKAGRNDYHPCSFLPIFGLQPHMAMYYRKLWTEMLALDIHETFDFEDDVAKTGERLKTTILARGSGDVAKELYRRFQGRDPSVGAICDFYDPPSFYHLEGEANMSNTTTTASGDAKATEVTVVTEVPPSLHRALLLMVKNFFSKEHYLVVYYIMRAVCIREENLRTRLNFDQKHLRQLLAGLKNEKLVKDRLLQQKNETGRNVSIIFYFINYRAIINVLKYKIDHMRQMLEAREKNELQKANYKCDQCGAQYEDMDIDRIFDPQTGTLKCWRCQGEVTQDITGGPTQVTRTLLARFNEQMLPLFAAIRELAGIQLAPHLLEPDINQYLAEEDKAAEPQQQLLDFTTSTNSNRAQLGGVAHSFNSGPSIKYADQITVDLNADTNSKPVEEAKVVPTWLQDDAIGGSEQGASDEVLGIPTDSAEPIPHVASSVSLSLMAELEKAEEPAAKRARTDEDDAVSNGKTDANEEDDEDEEEEEMVSVEGKMVPLSEVTSEMVALMTEEERDRYTAIMQENMYY
;
A
#
# COMPACT_ATOMS: atom_id res chain seq x y z
N MET A 1 54.02 40.74 56.72
CA MET A 1 53.63 40.40 58.10
C MET A 1 52.74 39.18 58.06
N THR A 2 53.17 38.15 58.79
CA THR A 2 52.55 36.83 58.96
C THR A 2 51.23 36.90 59.73
N LYS A 3 50.24 36.05 59.40
CA LYS A 3 49.51 35.25 60.40
C LYS A 3 48.64 34.14 59.78
N ARG A 4 48.62 33.06 60.56
CA ARG A 4 48.11 31.69 60.44
C ARG A 4 46.57 31.55 60.30
N PRO A 5 46.07 30.33 60.00
CA PRO A 5 44.70 30.05 59.56
C PRO A 5 43.74 29.81 60.73
N PHE A 6 42.42 29.79 60.47
CA PHE A 6 41.46 29.16 61.38
C PHE A 6 40.33 28.43 60.63
N GLN A 7 40.19 27.16 61.00
CA GLN A 7 39.03 26.30 60.79
C GLN A 7 37.84 26.75 61.65
N LEU A 8 36.62 26.45 61.19
CA LEU A 8 35.45 26.26 62.05
C LEU A 8 35.05 24.78 62.03
N LYS A 9 34.76 24.28 63.23
CA LYS A 9 34.52 22.87 63.60
C LYS A 9 33.17 22.37 63.09
N TYR A 10 33.17 21.11 62.67
CA TYR A 10 31.97 20.27 62.62
C TYR A 10 31.50 19.92 64.04
N SER A 11 30.20 20.07 64.28
CA SER A 11 29.50 19.23 65.26
C SER A 11 28.09 18.88 64.75
N HIS A 12 27.95 17.61 64.38
CA HIS A 12 26.73 16.80 64.39
C HIS A 12 25.73 16.95 63.24
N SER A 13 26.05 16.18 62.18
CA SER A 13 25.17 15.17 61.56
C SER A 13 24.11 15.66 60.55
N VAL A 14 24.58 16.17 59.40
CA VAL A 14 23.83 16.10 58.12
C VAL A 14 23.64 14.63 57.66
N ASP A 15 24.47 13.70 58.15
CA ASP A 15 24.33 12.25 57.91
C ASP A 15 23.03 11.64 58.47
N LYS A 16 22.33 12.30 59.41
CA LYS A 16 21.02 11.82 59.89
C LYS A 16 19.85 12.17 58.98
N CYS A 17 19.98 13.13 58.07
CA CYS A 17 18.98 13.36 57.03
C CYS A 17 19.20 12.44 55.83
N ILE A 18 20.46 12.05 55.56
CA ILE A 18 20.80 11.08 54.51
C ILE A 18 20.35 9.64 54.90
N GLN A 19 20.25 9.31 56.19
CA GLN A 19 19.74 8.02 56.67
C GLN A 19 18.23 7.99 57.03
N ARG A 20 17.45 9.04 56.76
CA ARG A 20 15.98 9.06 56.98
C ARG A 20 15.14 9.44 55.75
N ARG A 21 15.67 9.22 54.53
CA ARG A 21 14.84 9.01 53.32
C ARG A 21 14.55 7.53 53.02
N ASN A 22 14.55 6.71 54.07
CA ASN A 22 13.79 5.47 54.12
C ASN A 22 12.53 5.76 54.95
N ILE A 23 11.48 6.30 54.34
CA ILE A 23 10.14 6.00 54.83
C ILE A 23 9.82 4.61 54.30
N LEU A 24 10.13 3.62 55.13
CA LEU A 24 9.51 2.31 55.12
C LEU A 24 8.02 2.51 55.39
N PHE A 25 7.17 2.29 54.39
CA PHE A 25 5.92 1.60 54.68
C PHE A 25 6.17 0.12 54.54
N LYS A 26 6.33 -0.53 55.69
CA LYS A 26 6.07 -1.96 55.83
C LYS A 26 4.55 -2.09 55.88
N MET A 27 3.94 -2.63 54.83
CA MET A 27 2.68 -3.35 54.98
C MET A 27 2.93 -4.79 54.55
N GLY A 28 2.68 -5.70 55.51
CA GLY A 28 2.67 -7.12 55.24
C GLY A 28 1.53 -7.47 54.29
N ASN A 29 1.62 -8.69 53.76
CA ASN A 29 0.66 -9.36 52.88
C ASN A 29 -0.75 -8.80 52.93
N GLU A 30 -1.15 -8.06 51.91
CA GLU A 30 -2.51 -8.02 51.36
C GLU A 30 -2.48 -7.23 50.03
N THR A 31 -2.80 -7.92 48.94
CA THR A 31 -3.08 -7.36 47.59
C THR A 31 -4.18 -6.28 47.66
N PRO A 32 -4.14 -5.22 46.82
CA PRO A 32 -4.79 -5.33 45.51
C PRO A 32 -4.02 -4.66 44.35
N GLY A 33 -4.41 -5.02 43.13
CA GLY A 33 -3.65 -4.82 41.89
C GLY A 33 -3.75 -3.44 41.23
N ARG A 34 -2.74 -3.18 40.39
CA ARG A 34 -2.62 -2.11 39.37
C ARG A 34 -2.65 -0.67 39.87
N VAL A 35 -1.47 -0.03 39.89
CA VAL A 35 -1.08 1.07 38.98
C VAL A 35 0.45 1.00 38.81
N VAL A 36 0.95 0.93 37.57
CA VAL A 36 2.38 1.07 37.26
C VAL A 36 2.56 2.45 36.64
N GLY A 37 2.99 3.43 37.44
CA GLY A 37 3.53 4.70 36.96
C GLY A 37 5.04 4.58 36.84
N TYR A 38 5.62 5.05 35.74
CA TYR A 38 7.07 5.15 35.58
C TYR A 38 7.54 6.46 36.24
N TYR A 39 8.58 6.39 37.07
CA TYR A 39 9.30 7.57 37.56
C TYR A 39 10.42 7.91 36.58
N VAL A 40 10.47 9.15 36.08
CA VAL A 40 11.66 9.70 35.41
C VAL A 40 12.52 10.37 36.47
N VAL A 41 13.73 9.86 36.67
CA VAL A 41 14.75 10.50 37.51
C VAL A 41 15.49 11.50 36.64
N PHE A 42 15.31 12.81 36.86
CA PHE A 42 16.14 13.83 36.24
C PHE A 42 17.60 13.71 36.70
N PRO A 43 18.60 13.92 35.82
CA PRO A 43 20.00 14.02 36.23
C PRO A 43 20.21 15.24 37.14
N HIS A 44 21.05 15.07 38.16
CA HIS A 44 21.40 16.11 39.13
C HIS A 44 21.95 17.36 38.41
N ILE A 45 21.22 18.48 38.48
CA ILE A 45 21.72 19.79 38.05
C ILE A 45 22.79 20.23 39.07
N PRO A 46 24.04 20.55 38.67
CA PRO A 46 25.06 21.05 39.59
C PRO A 46 24.67 22.43 40.15
N GLU A 47 25.09 22.73 41.39
CA GLU A 47 24.83 24.03 42.01
C GLU A 47 25.43 25.19 41.20
N GLU A 48 24.66 26.28 41.11
CA GLU A 48 24.97 27.48 40.35
C GLU A 48 26.16 28.24 40.94
N SER A 49 27.27 28.29 40.20
CA SER A 49 28.37 29.24 40.45
C SER A 49 28.61 30.11 39.22
N VAL A 50 29.12 31.33 39.43
CA VAL A 50 29.48 32.29 38.38
C VAL A 50 30.52 31.73 37.41
N GLU A 51 31.29 30.72 37.84
CA GLU A 51 32.30 30.03 37.05
C GLU A 51 31.72 28.89 36.19
N ASN A 52 30.59 28.30 36.59
CA ASN A 52 29.92 27.22 35.86
C ASN A 52 28.88 27.69 34.84
N ASN A 53 28.41 28.95 34.92
CA ASN A 53 27.31 29.41 34.07
C ASN A 53 27.43 30.89 33.67
N SER A 54 28.56 31.27 33.05
CA SER A 54 28.77 32.57 32.39
C SER A 54 27.71 32.89 31.33
N PHE A 55 26.98 31.86 30.90
CA PHE A 55 25.92 31.88 29.92
C PHE A 55 24.62 32.53 30.42
N MET A 56 24.12 32.13 31.60
CA MET A 56 22.92 32.70 32.23
C MET A 56 23.08 34.19 32.57
N TYR A 57 24.30 34.61 32.91
CA TYR A 57 24.63 36.01 33.17
C TYR A 57 24.48 36.91 31.92
N ASN A 58 24.69 36.37 30.72
CA ASN A 58 24.58 37.11 29.47
C ASN A 58 23.13 37.21 28.94
N ILE A 59 22.28 36.22 29.25
CA ILE A 59 20.85 36.20 28.90
C ILE A 59 20.06 37.26 29.66
N ALA A 60 20.42 37.53 30.92
CA ALA A 60 19.76 38.53 31.76
C ALA A 60 19.87 39.98 31.24
N LYS A 61 20.65 40.24 30.19
CA LYS A 61 20.87 41.57 29.62
C LYS A 61 20.08 41.92 28.35
N GLY A 62 19.18 41.05 27.90
CA GLY A 62 18.02 41.35 27.05
C GLY A 62 18.24 42.25 25.82
N GLU A 63 18.39 41.64 24.64
CA GLU A 63 18.15 42.30 23.34
C GLU A 63 17.52 41.30 22.33
N ASP A 64 16.85 41.87 21.33
CA ASP A 64 15.73 41.33 20.55
C ASP A 64 15.93 40.02 19.75
N TRP A 65 14.79 39.36 19.55
CA TRP A 65 14.60 38.09 18.85
C TRP A 65 15.06 38.09 17.36
N PRO A 66 15.88 37.11 16.89
CA PRO A 66 16.27 37.02 15.48
C PRO A 66 15.30 36.21 14.58
N ARG A 67 15.28 36.53 13.28
CA ARG A 67 14.45 35.87 12.27
C ARG A 67 14.93 34.42 12.05
N LEU A 68 13.99 33.47 12.07
CA LEU A 68 14.20 32.00 12.09
C LEU A 68 14.95 31.41 10.88
N ALA A 69 15.27 32.22 9.87
CA ALA A 69 16.02 31.76 8.70
C ALA A 69 17.55 31.77 8.91
N THR A 70 18.05 32.33 10.03
CA THR A 70 19.51 32.54 10.24
C THR A 70 20.00 32.21 11.65
N SER A 71 19.22 31.53 12.49
CA SER A 71 19.50 31.42 13.93
C SER A 71 20.63 30.46 14.29
N PHE A 72 21.54 30.90 15.16
CA PHE A 72 22.66 30.09 15.66
C PHE A 72 22.24 29.21 16.84
N PRO A 73 22.91 28.08 17.12
CA PRO A 73 22.39 27.07 18.07
C PRO A 73 22.52 27.43 19.54
N LYS A 74 23.25 28.50 19.82
CA LYS A 74 23.17 29.27 21.04
C LYS A 74 21.75 29.81 21.30
N GLU A 75 21.09 30.33 20.27
CA GLU A 75 19.75 30.95 20.35
C GLU A 75 18.65 29.89 20.52
N MET A 76 18.83 28.70 19.92
CA MET A 76 17.95 27.53 20.16
C MET A 76 18.05 26.99 21.60
N TYR A 77 19.27 26.94 22.13
CA TYR A 77 19.52 26.55 23.52
C TYR A 77 18.91 27.57 24.49
N GLU A 78 19.06 28.87 24.24
CA GLU A 78 18.45 29.94 25.04
C GLU A 78 16.91 29.86 25.04
N GLY A 79 16.30 29.59 23.88
CA GLY A 79 14.86 29.39 23.76
C GLY A 79 14.34 28.17 24.53
N THR A 80 15.08 27.06 24.54
CA THR A 80 14.66 25.84 25.24
C THR A 80 14.87 25.94 26.75
N VAL A 81 15.97 26.55 27.20
CA VAL A 81 16.19 26.87 28.62
C VAL A 81 15.07 27.79 29.13
N ARG A 82 14.64 28.75 28.31
CA ARG A 82 13.51 29.62 28.65
C ARG A 82 12.19 28.85 28.74
N LEU A 83 11.92 27.92 27.82
CA LEU A 83 10.74 27.04 27.89
C LEU A 83 10.73 26.17 29.15
N LEU A 84 11.89 25.62 29.54
CA LEU A 84 12.05 24.85 30.78
C LEU A 84 11.82 25.71 32.04
N MET A 85 12.29 26.95 32.02
CA MET A 85 12.07 27.91 33.11
C MET A 85 10.59 28.33 33.19
N GLU A 86 9.93 28.54 32.05
CA GLU A 86 8.49 28.84 31.95
C GLU A 86 7.64 27.66 32.44
N TYR A 87 8.01 26.42 32.11
CA TYR A 87 7.37 25.21 32.65
C TYR A 87 7.59 25.06 34.15
N GLY A 88 8.82 25.25 34.62
CA GLY A 88 9.14 25.23 36.04
C GLY A 88 8.33 26.27 36.83
N ALA A 89 8.18 27.48 36.28
CA ALA A 89 7.32 28.51 36.85
C ALA A 89 5.85 28.10 36.85
N THR A 90 5.35 27.52 35.74
CA THR A 90 3.96 27.04 35.62
C THR A 90 3.68 25.90 36.60
N CYS A 91 4.63 24.99 36.83
CA CYS A 91 4.52 23.93 37.82
C CYS A 91 4.47 24.49 39.25
N MET A 92 5.29 25.50 39.54
CA MET A 92 5.32 26.16 40.85
C MET A 92 4.02 26.95 41.11
N GLU A 93 3.55 27.71 40.12
CA GLU A 93 2.25 28.42 40.19
C GLU A 93 1.09 27.44 40.36
N HIS A 94 1.12 26.31 39.66
CA HIS A 94 0.12 25.25 39.80
C HIS A 94 0.17 24.58 41.17
N LEU A 95 1.36 24.32 41.72
CA LEU A 95 1.54 23.79 43.07
C LEU A 95 1.02 24.79 44.13
N GLU A 96 1.30 26.09 43.99
CA GLU A 96 0.75 27.13 44.86
C GLU A 96 -0.78 27.24 44.76
N LEU A 97 -1.35 27.00 43.58
CA LEU A 97 -2.79 26.96 43.36
C LEU A 97 -3.40 25.71 44.02
N LEU A 98 -2.74 24.56 43.91
CA LEU A 98 -3.13 23.31 44.57
C LEU A 98 -3.06 23.40 46.09
N GLU A 99 -2.08 24.13 46.66
CA GLU A 99 -2.02 24.37 48.09
C GLU A 99 -3.23 25.16 48.62
N LYS A 100 -3.78 26.05 47.79
CA LYS A 100 -4.96 26.86 48.09
C LYS A 100 -6.28 26.13 47.79
N LEU A 101 -6.24 25.07 46.98
CA LEU A 101 -7.41 24.26 46.64
C LEU A 101 -7.80 23.30 47.79
N PRO A 102 -9.09 23.22 48.15
CA PRO A 102 -9.62 22.22 49.09
C PRO A 102 -9.28 20.79 48.63
N ALA A 103 -9.11 19.87 49.58
CA ALA A 103 -8.70 18.49 49.26
C ALA A 103 -9.72 17.75 48.38
N GLU A 104 -10.99 18.12 48.45
CA GLU A 104 -12.11 17.53 47.70
C GLU A 104 -12.10 17.94 46.22
N GLU A 105 -11.50 19.08 45.88
CA GLU A 105 -11.39 19.60 44.51
C GLU A 105 -10.09 19.16 43.80
N ARG A 106 -9.21 18.43 44.49
CA ARG A 106 -7.95 17.89 43.94
C ARG A 106 -8.19 16.57 43.20
N THR A 107 -8.84 16.66 42.05
CA THR A 107 -9.05 15.55 41.11
C THR A 107 -7.84 15.39 40.18
N PHE A 108 -7.83 14.33 39.36
CA PHE A 108 -6.77 14.14 38.35
C PHE A 108 -6.75 15.30 37.34
N GLU A 109 -7.93 15.80 36.97
CA GLU A 109 -8.16 16.88 36.03
C GLU A 109 -7.67 18.24 36.54
N THR A 110 -7.71 18.48 37.85
CA THR A 110 -7.22 19.72 38.47
C THR A 110 -5.78 19.61 38.95
N THR A 111 -5.30 18.41 39.30
CA THR A 111 -3.98 18.21 39.89
C THR A 111 -2.92 17.86 38.86
N VAL A 112 -3.24 16.96 37.92
CA VAL A 112 -2.25 16.29 37.06
C VAL A 112 -2.45 16.64 35.59
N ALA A 113 -3.68 16.71 35.09
CA ALA A 113 -3.96 17.00 33.69
C ALA A 113 -3.40 18.36 33.17
N PRO A 114 -3.40 19.46 33.96
CA PRO A 114 -2.82 20.72 33.52
C PRO A 114 -1.30 20.61 33.34
N LEU A 115 -0.64 19.82 34.20
CA LEU A 115 0.79 19.55 34.11
C LEU A 115 1.12 18.60 32.96
N LEU A 116 0.32 17.56 32.70
CA LEU A 116 0.55 16.60 31.60
C LEU A 116 0.52 17.25 30.21
N THR A 117 -0.30 18.30 30.06
CA THR A 117 -0.42 19.02 28.79
C THR A 117 0.85 19.83 28.50
N GLU A 118 1.41 20.47 29.52
CA GLU A 118 2.66 21.24 29.44
C GLU A 118 3.91 20.34 29.49
N GLU A 119 3.83 19.20 30.18
CA GLU A 119 4.88 18.17 30.28
C GLU A 119 5.17 17.59 28.90
N TYR A 120 4.17 17.35 28.05
CA TYR A 120 4.43 16.84 26.69
C TYR A 120 5.28 17.82 25.87
N ASP A 121 4.94 19.10 25.87
CA ASP A 121 5.66 20.12 25.09
C ASP A 121 7.07 20.36 25.63
N VAL A 122 7.24 20.28 26.94
CA VAL A 122 8.52 20.53 27.63
C VAL A 122 9.41 19.31 27.58
N ASP A 123 8.85 18.13 27.77
CA ASP A 123 9.57 16.85 27.66
C ASP A 123 9.90 16.57 26.20
N TYR A 124 9.05 16.97 25.24
CA TYR A 124 9.38 16.92 23.82
C TYR A 124 10.44 17.97 23.42
N ALA A 125 10.35 19.23 23.89
CA ALA A 125 11.37 20.24 23.62
C ALA A 125 12.71 19.91 24.28
N LEU A 126 12.68 19.40 25.51
CA LEU A 126 13.84 18.90 26.24
C LEU A 126 14.42 17.67 25.57
N GLN A 127 13.60 16.71 25.13
CA GLN A 127 14.06 15.53 24.40
C GLN A 127 14.61 15.92 23.03
N THR A 128 14.00 16.86 22.31
CA THR A 128 14.47 17.36 21.02
C THR A 128 15.78 18.14 21.16
N LEU A 129 15.93 18.97 22.21
CA LEU A 129 17.18 19.66 22.53
C LEU A 129 18.24 18.68 23.03
N MET A 130 17.89 17.74 23.92
CA MET A 130 18.82 16.70 24.40
C MET A 130 19.24 15.81 23.24
N LEU A 131 18.34 15.47 22.32
CA LEU A 131 18.69 14.79 21.08
C LEU A 131 19.67 15.67 20.31
N LYS A 132 19.33 16.91 19.93
CA LYS A 132 20.22 17.85 19.22
C LYS A 132 21.58 18.08 19.91
N MET A 133 21.63 18.10 21.25
CA MET A 133 22.87 18.26 22.01
C MET A 133 23.69 16.97 22.06
N LEU A 134 23.03 15.81 22.02
CA LEU A 134 23.67 14.49 21.99
C LEU A 134 23.99 14.02 20.57
N THR A 135 23.35 14.60 19.55
CA THR A 135 23.47 14.23 18.14
C THR A 135 24.29 15.24 17.34
N ASP A 136 24.13 16.54 17.55
CA ASP A 136 24.22 17.51 16.44
C ASP A 136 24.99 18.81 16.73
N TRP A 137 25.93 18.81 17.70
CA TRP A 137 26.95 19.87 17.75
C TRP A 137 28.35 19.32 17.45
N PRO A 138 28.88 19.44 16.20
CA PRO A 138 28.39 20.25 15.06
C PRO A 138 28.00 19.46 13.77
N ASP A 139 27.80 18.14 13.80
CA ASP A 139 27.71 17.32 12.58
C ASP A 139 26.28 16.94 12.15
N CYS A 140 25.25 17.78 12.39
CA CYS A 140 23.88 17.46 11.96
C CYS A 140 23.71 17.47 10.44
N ASP A 141 23.09 16.42 9.91
CA ASP A 141 22.72 16.38 8.50
C ASP A 141 21.49 17.27 8.26
N ALA A 142 21.47 18.03 7.15
CA ALA A 142 20.49 19.08 6.88
C ALA A 142 19.03 18.59 6.93
N LYS A 143 18.81 17.29 6.66
CA LYS A 143 17.47 16.69 6.64
C LYS A 143 16.86 16.48 8.03
N LEU A 144 17.66 16.15 9.05
CA LEU A 144 17.12 16.03 10.41
C LEU A 144 16.62 17.39 10.90
N PHE A 145 17.38 18.44 10.56
CA PHE A 145 16.96 19.81 10.78
C PHE A 145 15.66 20.15 10.03
N ASP A 146 15.54 19.82 8.74
CA ASP A 146 14.32 20.07 7.98
C ASP A 146 13.10 19.32 8.52
N ALA A 147 13.28 18.06 8.97
CA ALA A 147 12.22 17.27 9.59
C ALA A 147 11.75 17.88 10.92
N ASP A 148 12.68 18.29 11.77
CA ASP A 148 12.38 18.98 13.03
C ASP A 148 11.71 20.34 12.79
N ILE A 149 12.17 21.11 11.80
CA ILE A 149 11.57 22.41 11.44
C ILE A 149 10.16 22.22 10.89
N HIS A 150 9.94 21.21 10.06
CA HIS A 150 8.60 20.88 9.59
C HIS A 150 7.70 20.49 10.75
N HIS A 151 8.19 19.68 11.70
CA HIS A 151 7.45 19.36 12.92
C HIS A 151 7.08 20.62 13.72
N ILE A 152 8.05 21.50 13.99
CA ILE A 152 7.82 22.77 14.70
C ILE A 152 6.71 23.59 14.03
N ARG A 153 6.68 23.65 12.69
CA ARG A 153 5.63 24.34 11.94
C ARG A 153 4.28 23.60 11.98
N ALA A 154 4.29 22.28 11.83
CA ALA A 154 3.09 21.45 11.81
C ALA A 154 2.41 21.34 13.20
N SER A 155 3.17 21.55 14.28
CA SER A 155 2.69 21.68 15.66
C SER A 155 2.36 23.12 16.04
N GLY A 156 2.70 24.10 15.19
CA GLY A 156 2.46 25.52 15.45
C GLY A 156 3.38 26.16 16.50
N LEU A 157 4.49 25.50 16.83
CA LEU A 157 5.54 26.01 17.72
C LEU A 157 6.28 27.21 17.09
N ASP A 158 6.22 27.36 15.76
CA ASP A 158 6.75 28.51 15.01
C ASP A 158 5.96 29.81 15.24
N LYS A 159 4.68 29.71 15.65
CA LYS A 159 3.81 30.88 15.86
C LYS A 159 4.30 31.66 17.07
N ARG A 160 4.33 32.99 16.98
CA ARG A 160 4.83 33.87 18.06
C ARG A 160 3.74 34.71 18.69
N ASP A 161 2.62 34.90 18.00
CA ASP A 161 1.54 35.71 18.51
C ASP A 161 0.74 34.93 19.55
N GLN A 162 0.50 35.56 20.70
CA GLN A 162 -0.13 34.93 21.85
C GLN A 162 -1.57 34.45 21.53
N LYS A 163 -2.26 35.13 20.61
CA LYS A 163 -3.62 34.78 20.22
C LYS A 163 -3.66 33.45 19.47
N THR A 164 -2.82 33.27 18.46
CA THR A 164 -2.74 32.03 17.67
C THR A 164 -2.25 30.88 18.54
N ARG A 165 -1.26 31.08 19.42
CA ARG A 165 -0.83 30.04 20.37
C ARG A 165 -1.96 29.58 21.28
N LYS A 166 -2.71 30.51 21.88
CA LYS A 166 -3.88 30.19 22.71
C LYS A 166 -4.95 29.43 21.91
N LEU A 167 -5.16 29.82 20.66
CA LEU A 167 -6.12 29.18 19.78
C LEU A 167 -5.69 27.74 19.43
N ILE A 168 -4.41 27.52 19.08
CA ILE A 168 -3.84 26.20 18.82
C ILE A 168 -3.95 25.31 20.06
N GLY A 169 -3.56 25.81 21.24
CA GLY A 169 -3.68 25.08 22.50
C GLY A 169 -5.14 24.72 22.81
N SER A 170 -6.08 25.64 22.58
CA SER A 170 -7.52 25.36 22.73
C SER A 170 -8.00 24.26 21.77
N TRP A 171 -7.63 24.33 20.49
CA TRP A 171 -8.01 23.29 19.52
C TRP A 171 -7.43 21.93 19.90
N SER A 172 -6.15 21.87 20.25
CA SER A 172 -5.50 20.62 20.65
C SER A 172 -6.17 20.01 21.88
N LYS A 173 -6.43 20.83 22.90
CA LYS A 173 -7.14 20.40 24.11
C LYS A 173 -8.49 19.77 23.80
N PHE A 174 -9.32 20.42 22.97
CA PHE A 174 -10.63 19.87 22.60
C PHE A 174 -10.51 18.61 21.74
N VAL A 175 -9.56 18.53 20.82
CA VAL A 175 -9.32 17.29 20.06
C VAL A 175 -8.98 16.14 21.01
N ASP A 176 -8.07 16.35 21.97
CA ASP A 176 -7.68 15.33 22.94
C ASP A 176 -8.84 14.93 23.86
N GLU A 177 -9.66 15.89 24.31
CA GLU A 177 -10.84 15.65 25.14
C GLU A 177 -11.88 14.79 24.41
N TYR A 178 -12.31 15.21 23.22
CA TYR A 178 -13.33 14.48 22.45
C TYR A 178 -12.82 13.13 21.95
N ARG A 179 -11.51 13.02 21.64
CA ARG A 179 -10.89 11.73 21.32
C ARG A 179 -10.94 10.79 22.52
N SER A 180 -10.59 11.29 23.71
CA SER A 180 -10.58 10.48 24.93
C SER A 180 -11.99 10.02 25.30
N LYS A 181 -13.00 10.90 25.18
CA LYS A 181 -14.42 10.54 25.30
C LYS A 181 -14.82 9.49 24.25
N TYR A 182 -14.43 9.68 22.99
CA TYR A 182 -14.71 8.72 21.92
C TYR A 182 -14.18 7.32 22.26
N ILE A 183 -12.90 7.21 22.64
CA ILE A 183 -12.27 5.93 23.03
C ILE A 183 -12.97 5.35 24.25
N SER A 184 -13.20 6.14 25.30
CA SER A 184 -13.84 5.70 26.55
C SER A 184 -15.22 5.10 26.29
N ASN A 185 -16.04 5.75 25.44
CA ASN A 185 -17.36 5.25 25.04
C ASN A 185 -17.27 3.92 24.27
N VAL A 186 -16.28 3.78 23.36
CA VAL A 186 -16.05 2.49 22.68
C VAL A 186 -15.60 1.41 23.66
N MET A 187 -14.76 1.74 24.63
CA MET A 187 -14.30 0.77 25.63
C MET A 187 -15.43 0.35 26.57
N SER A 188 -16.27 1.28 27.00
CA SER A 188 -17.45 1.04 27.84
C SER A 188 -18.50 0.14 27.16
N THR A 189 -18.53 0.14 25.83
CA THR A 189 -19.43 -0.72 25.03
C THR A 189 -18.82 -2.08 24.66
N ASN A 190 -17.54 -2.35 24.95
CA ASN A 190 -16.89 -3.63 24.60
C ASN A 190 -17.46 -4.83 25.37
N ASP A 191 -17.85 -4.62 26.62
CA ASP A 191 -18.22 -5.71 27.54
C ASP A 191 -19.74 -5.89 27.68
N GLN A 192 -20.54 -5.09 26.98
CA GLN A 192 -22.01 -5.15 27.04
C GLN A 192 -22.60 -6.40 26.37
N HIS A 193 -21.91 -6.94 25.37
CA HIS A 193 -22.37 -8.10 24.62
C HIS A 193 -21.26 -9.14 24.46
N VAL A 194 -21.60 -10.39 24.76
CA VAL A 194 -20.70 -11.54 24.64
C VAL A 194 -21.46 -12.71 24.02
N PHE A 195 -20.95 -13.22 22.90
CA PHE A 195 -21.53 -14.36 22.19
C PHE A 195 -20.79 -15.63 22.60
N THR A 196 -21.48 -16.61 23.17
CA THR A 196 -20.85 -17.85 23.66
C THR A 196 -21.20 -19.03 22.77
N ILE A 197 -20.18 -19.80 22.38
CA ILE A 197 -20.29 -21.07 21.66
C ILE A 197 -19.82 -22.18 22.59
N THR A 198 -20.67 -23.19 22.78
CA THR A 198 -20.35 -24.42 23.53
C THR A 198 -20.10 -25.60 22.60
N ASP A 199 -20.68 -25.59 21.40
CA ASP A 199 -20.51 -26.66 20.43
C ASP A 199 -19.24 -26.45 19.58
N ARG A 200 -18.26 -27.35 19.74
CA ARG A 200 -17.01 -27.38 18.97
C ARG A 200 -17.25 -27.46 17.46
N SER A 201 -18.34 -28.09 17.02
CA SER A 201 -18.67 -28.28 15.61
C SER A 201 -18.83 -26.95 14.86
N MET A 202 -19.27 -25.90 15.57
CA MET A 202 -19.45 -24.55 15.03
C MET A 202 -18.13 -23.82 14.77
N LEU A 203 -17.01 -24.29 15.32
CA LEU A 203 -15.68 -23.71 15.15
C LEU A 203 -14.70 -24.71 14.55
N ARG A 204 -15.15 -25.82 13.94
CA ARG A 204 -14.29 -26.94 13.53
C ARG A 204 -13.07 -26.52 12.69
N ASP A 205 -13.22 -25.50 11.85
CA ASP A 205 -12.16 -24.99 10.96
C ASP A 205 -11.27 -23.91 11.64
N ALA A 206 -11.53 -23.56 12.90
CA ALA A 206 -10.75 -22.57 13.63
C ALA A 206 -9.40 -23.14 14.07
N PRO A 207 -8.28 -22.44 13.79
CA PRO A 207 -6.96 -22.90 14.18
C PRO A 207 -6.74 -22.78 15.71
N PRO A 208 -5.79 -23.54 16.29
CA PRO A 208 -5.54 -23.57 17.73
C PRO A 208 -5.37 -22.19 18.39
N HIS A 209 -4.60 -21.29 17.78
CA HIS A 209 -4.39 -19.93 18.32
C HIS A 209 -5.68 -19.07 18.33
N VAL A 210 -6.63 -19.34 17.43
CA VAL A 210 -7.94 -18.67 17.43
C VAL A 210 -8.82 -19.26 18.54
N LEU A 211 -8.83 -20.59 18.68
CA LEU A 211 -9.58 -21.26 19.74
C LEU A 211 -9.09 -20.82 21.12
N GLN A 212 -7.78 -20.79 21.35
CA GLN A 212 -7.19 -20.29 22.60
C GLN A 212 -7.61 -18.85 22.91
N LYS A 213 -7.64 -18.01 21.89
CA LYS A 213 -8.01 -16.60 22.03
C LYS A 213 -9.50 -16.38 22.31
N LEU A 214 -10.35 -17.24 21.78
CA LEU A 214 -11.79 -17.19 22.03
C LEU A 214 -12.18 -17.93 23.30
N ALA A 215 -11.38 -18.90 23.78
CA ALA A 215 -11.71 -19.70 24.94
C ALA A 215 -11.89 -18.84 26.21
N VAL A 216 -12.81 -19.26 27.06
CA VAL A 216 -12.96 -18.65 28.40
C VAL A 216 -11.74 -18.93 29.26
N ASP A 217 -11.27 -20.18 29.22
CA ASP A 217 -10.02 -20.63 29.82
C ASP A 217 -9.02 -20.95 28.71
N PRO A 218 -7.97 -20.12 28.50
CA PRO A 218 -6.93 -20.37 27.52
C PRO A 218 -6.16 -21.68 27.73
N ALA A 219 -6.20 -22.29 28.92
CA ALA A 219 -5.59 -23.60 29.19
C ALA A 219 -6.45 -24.78 28.68
N GLN A 220 -7.78 -24.60 28.63
CA GLN A 220 -8.75 -25.63 28.19
C GLN A 220 -9.40 -25.27 26.83
N TRP A 221 -8.62 -24.67 25.94
CA TRP A 221 -9.12 -24.09 24.70
C TRP A 221 -9.74 -25.08 23.69
N GLU A 222 -9.44 -26.37 23.80
CA GLU A 222 -10.03 -27.43 22.96
C GLU A 222 -11.47 -27.78 23.38
N GLN A 223 -11.80 -27.61 24.66
CA GLN A 223 -13.08 -28.02 25.24
C GLN A 223 -14.10 -26.87 25.25
N GLY A 224 -13.62 -25.63 25.16
CA GLY A 224 -14.45 -24.43 25.27
C GLY A 224 -14.93 -24.19 26.71
N PRO A 225 -15.98 -23.39 26.93
CA PRO A 225 -16.70 -22.61 25.92
C PRO A 225 -15.84 -21.51 25.29
N TRP A 226 -16.24 -21.05 24.10
CA TRP A 226 -15.59 -19.96 23.36
C TRP A 226 -16.48 -18.71 23.34
N ARG A 227 -15.89 -17.52 23.46
CA ARG A 227 -16.56 -16.22 23.54
C ARG A 227 -16.09 -15.27 22.45
N GLY A 228 -17.04 -14.76 21.66
CA GLY A 228 -16.90 -13.57 20.84
C GLY A 228 -17.25 -12.33 21.65
N ARG A 229 -16.23 -11.57 22.08
CA ARG A 229 -16.36 -10.27 22.74
C ARG A 229 -16.35 -9.15 21.71
N MET A 230 -16.93 -7.99 22.03
CA MET A 230 -16.96 -6.81 21.15
C MET A 230 -15.61 -6.07 21.13
N THR A 231 -14.50 -6.79 21.05
CA THR A 231 -13.16 -6.26 20.84
C THR A 231 -12.62 -6.77 19.50
N PRO A 232 -11.85 -5.98 18.73
CA PRO A 232 -11.31 -6.39 17.42
C PRO A 232 -10.61 -7.75 17.45
N GLN A 233 -9.96 -8.05 18.58
CA GLN A 233 -9.18 -9.26 18.76
C GLN A 233 -10.02 -10.52 18.86
N SER A 234 -11.26 -10.41 19.33
CA SER A 234 -12.17 -11.52 19.55
C SER A 234 -13.24 -11.58 18.45
N ILE A 235 -13.83 -10.43 18.09
CA ILE A 235 -14.93 -10.38 17.13
C ILE A 235 -14.52 -10.77 15.71
N TYR A 236 -13.36 -10.33 15.20
CA TYR A 236 -12.94 -10.66 13.84
C TYR A 236 -12.64 -12.16 13.66
N PRO A 237 -11.90 -12.84 14.56
CA PRO A 237 -11.79 -14.29 14.50
C PRO A 237 -13.15 -14.99 14.65
N PHE A 238 -14.03 -14.49 15.53
CA PHE A 238 -15.38 -15.05 15.68
C PHE A 238 -16.18 -14.98 14.36
N LEU A 239 -16.23 -13.82 13.70
CA LEU A 239 -16.91 -13.66 12.41
C LEU A 239 -16.29 -14.49 11.29
N LYS A 240 -14.97 -14.73 11.33
CA LYS A 240 -14.24 -15.49 10.31
C LYS A 240 -14.41 -17.01 10.43
N TYR A 241 -14.59 -17.55 11.64
CA TYR A 241 -14.60 -19.00 11.88
C TYR A 241 -15.90 -19.56 12.45
N CYS A 242 -16.79 -18.74 13.03
CA CYS A 242 -18.08 -19.21 13.52
C CYS A 242 -18.96 -19.68 12.35
N GLY A 243 -19.31 -20.97 12.33
CA GLY A 243 -20.20 -21.56 11.33
C GLY A 243 -21.67 -21.15 11.47
N ASN A 244 -22.09 -20.67 12.65
CA ASN A 244 -23.47 -20.24 12.88
C ASN A 244 -23.72 -18.84 12.31
N ARG A 245 -24.47 -18.77 11.21
CA ARG A 245 -24.81 -17.53 10.52
C ARG A 245 -25.59 -16.54 11.40
N GLN A 246 -26.55 -17.00 12.19
CA GLN A 246 -27.36 -16.12 13.02
C GLN A 246 -26.49 -15.42 14.07
N LEU A 247 -25.60 -16.18 14.73
CA LEU A 247 -24.65 -15.59 15.69
C LEU A 247 -23.71 -14.59 15.01
N ARG A 248 -23.26 -14.84 13.78
CA ARG A 248 -22.46 -13.85 13.02
C ARG A 248 -23.27 -12.59 12.71
N ALA A 249 -24.54 -12.73 12.31
CA ALA A 249 -25.41 -11.60 12.01
C ALA A 249 -25.66 -10.72 13.24
N GLU A 250 -26.02 -11.32 14.37
CA GLU A 250 -26.21 -10.62 15.65
C GLU A 250 -24.92 -9.96 16.12
N ALA A 251 -23.78 -10.67 16.03
CA ALA A 251 -22.49 -10.14 16.43
C ALA A 251 -22.01 -8.98 15.54
N TRP A 252 -22.29 -9.04 14.23
CA TRP A 252 -22.00 -7.94 13.31
C TRP A 252 -22.87 -6.72 13.57
N GLU A 253 -24.19 -6.90 13.75
CA GLU A 253 -25.10 -5.81 14.06
C GLU A 253 -24.67 -5.07 15.34
N LYS A 254 -24.35 -5.83 16.40
CA LYS A 254 -23.85 -5.25 17.65
C LYS A 254 -22.48 -4.61 17.49
N TRP A 255 -21.61 -5.13 16.62
CA TRP A 255 -20.30 -4.55 16.35
C TRP A 255 -20.40 -3.19 15.66
N ILE A 256 -21.26 -3.05 14.65
CA ILE A 256 -21.40 -1.80 13.87
C ILE A 256 -22.27 -0.74 14.57
N SER A 257 -23.07 -1.10 15.58
CA SER A 257 -23.88 -0.15 16.35
C SER A 257 -23.25 0.29 17.67
N LYS A 258 -22.00 -0.11 17.95
CA LYS A 258 -21.29 0.29 19.18
C LYS A 258 -21.14 1.80 19.31
N ALA A 259 -21.32 2.29 20.53
CA ALA A 259 -21.16 3.69 20.90
C ALA A 259 -21.98 4.65 19.99
N SER A 260 -23.13 4.18 19.50
CA SER A 260 -23.99 4.92 18.57
C SER A 260 -25.28 5.40 19.26
N PHE A 261 -26.27 5.80 18.47
CA PHE A 261 -27.61 6.19 18.93
C PHE A 261 -28.35 5.11 19.74
N ASP A 262 -27.93 3.85 19.67
CA ASP A 262 -28.46 2.78 20.54
C ASP A 262 -27.97 2.90 22.00
N HIS A 263 -27.04 3.81 22.29
CA HIS A 263 -26.43 4.00 23.60
C HIS A 263 -26.55 5.47 24.01
N ASP A 264 -27.55 5.80 24.84
CA ASP A 264 -27.83 7.20 25.21
C ASP A 264 -26.60 7.92 25.79
N PHE A 265 -25.97 7.33 26.81
CA PHE A 265 -24.82 7.93 27.51
C PHE A 265 -23.49 7.75 26.76
N TYR A 266 -23.32 6.66 26.01
CA TYR A 266 -22.05 6.32 25.33
C TYR A 266 -22.05 6.67 23.83
N ASN A 267 -22.89 7.62 23.40
CA ASN A 267 -23.03 7.99 22.00
C ASN A 267 -21.84 8.82 21.51
N ASN A 268 -21.19 8.38 20.42
CA ASN A 268 -20.06 9.05 19.79
C ASN A 268 -20.43 9.90 18.58
N SER A 269 -21.69 10.02 18.20
CA SER A 269 -22.11 10.85 17.08
C SER A 269 -21.65 12.31 17.23
N VAL A 270 -21.81 12.89 18.42
CA VAL A 270 -21.35 14.25 18.71
C VAL A 270 -19.83 14.30 18.71
N ASN A 271 -19.17 13.33 19.36
CA ASN A 271 -17.70 13.25 19.41
C ASN A 271 -17.08 13.20 18.02
N VAL A 272 -17.69 12.53 17.04
CA VAL A 272 -17.24 12.52 15.64
C VAL A 272 -17.28 13.92 15.02
N GLU A 273 -18.39 14.66 15.18
CA GLU A 273 -18.50 16.02 14.64
C GLU A 273 -17.58 17.02 15.35
N GLU A 274 -17.39 16.86 16.66
CA GLU A 274 -16.45 17.69 17.42
C GLU A 274 -15.00 17.39 17.02
N LEU A 275 -14.64 16.12 16.79
CA LEU A 275 -13.32 15.79 16.25
C LEU A 275 -13.10 16.40 14.86
N ARG A 276 -14.12 16.40 13.99
CA ARG A 276 -14.06 17.09 12.68
C ARG A 276 -13.85 18.58 12.87
N HIS A 277 -14.68 19.22 13.70
CA HIS A 277 -14.63 20.67 13.94
C HIS A 277 -13.27 21.13 14.46
N ASN A 278 -12.79 20.50 15.53
CA ASN A 278 -11.60 20.97 16.24
C ASN A 278 -10.32 20.68 15.42
N ASN A 279 -10.25 19.57 14.68
CA ASN A 279 -9.13 19.34 13.75
C ASN A 279 -9.15 20.32 12.57
N GLU A 280 -10.33 20.64 12.03
CA GLU A 280 -10.47 21.65 10.96
C GLU A 280 -10.00 23.03 11.44
N GLY A 281 -10.42 23.44 12.65
CA GLY A 281 -9.97 24.67 13.30
C GLY A 281 -8.46 24.69 13.52
N LEU A 282 -7.87 23.58 13.95
CA LEU A 282 -6.42 23.43 14.11
C LEU A 282 -5.69 23.58 12.77
N ALA A 283 -6.12 22.85 11.73
CA ALA A 283 -5.50 22.88 10.41
C ALA A 283 -5.53 24.29 9.79
N LYS A 284 -6.70 24.96 9.86
CA LYS A 284 -6.86 26.34 9.35
C LYS A 284 -6.01 27.34 10.12
N THR A 285 -5.93 27.22 11.44
CA THR A 285 -5.06 28.07 12.28
C THR A 285 -3.57 27.90 11.92
N LEU A 286 -3.16 26.69 11.55
CA LEU A 286 -1.78 26.38 11.16
C LEU A 286 -1.45 26.80 9.72
N GLY A 287 -2.47 27.12 8.90
CA GLY A 287 -2.32 27.60 7.52
C GLY A 287 -2.61 26.56 6.43
N TYR A 288 -3.24 25.43 6.78
CA TYR A 288 -3.65 24.39 5.82
C TYR A 288 -5.12 24.58 5.41
N SER A 289 -5.48 24.18 4.20
CA SER A 289 -6.85 24.24 3.67
C SER A 289 -7.77 23.21 4.33
N SER A 290 -7.24 22.02 4.63
CA SER A 290 -7.99 20.89 5.17
C SER A 290 -7.16 20.08 6.18
N VAL A 291 -7.85 19.24 6.95
CA VAL A 291 -7.18 18.31 7.87
C VAL A 291 -6.35 17.30 7.08
N ALA A 292 -6.85 16.82 5.95
CA ALA A 292 -6.11 15.90 5.08
C ALA A 292 -4.79 16.52 4.58
N GLU A 293 -4.78 17.79 4.17
CA GLU A 293 -3.56 18.49 3.75
C GLU A 293 -2.54 18.59 4.90
N HIS A 294 -3.00 19.00 6.09
CA HIS A 294 -2.15 19.06 7.29
C HIS A 294 -1.50 17.72 7.62
N ARG A 295 -2.26 16.62 7.53
CA ARG A 295 -1.80 15.26 7.88
C ARG A 295 -0.82 14.69 6.85
N LEU A 296 -1.01 15.03 5.57
CA LEU A 296 -0.23 14.51 4.45
C LEU A 296 1.04 15.32 4.12
N ALA A 297 1.17 16.54 4.66
CA ALA A 297 2.26 17.47 4.34
C ALA A 297 3.69 16.91 4.48
N ASN A 298 3.90 15.93 5.36
CA ASN A 298 5.19 15.26 5.56
C ASN A 298 5.12 13.74 5.29
N LYS A 299 4.23 13.30 4.40
CA LYS A 299 4.06 11.90 4.02
C LYS A 299 4.56 11.69 2.59
N MET A 300 4.88 10.45 2.22
CA MET A 300 5.37 10.11 0.88
C MET A 300 4.33 10.48 -0.19
N ALA A 301 3.04 10.34 0.11
CA ALA A 301 1.95 10.76 -0.76
C ALA A 301 1.87 12.29 -0.92
N SER A 302 2.35 13.08 0.05
CA SER A 302 2.47 14.55 0.08
C SER A 302 1.19 15.39 -0.03
N SER A 303 0.12 14.91 -0.68
CA SER A 303 -1.11 15.67 -0.89
C SER A 303 -2.38 14.79 -0.93
N PRO A 304 -3.55 15.35 -0.55
CA PRO A 304 -4.84 14.67 -0.69
C PRO A 304 -5.12 14.22 -2.13
N ASP A 305 -4.80 15.05 -3.13
CA ASP A 305 -4.99 14.74 -4.56
C ASP A 305 -4.23 13.46 -4.98
N THR A 306 -3.01 13.27 -4.48
CA THR A 306 -2.21 12.09 -4.79
C THR A 306 -2.88 10.83 -4.24
N VAL A 307 -3.37 10.90 -2.99
CA VAL A 307 -4.10 9.79 -2.38
C VAL A 307 -5.42 9.54 -3.11
N ARG A 308 -6.16 10.60 -3.49
CA ARG A 308 -7.41 10.51 -4.25
C ARG A 308 -7.20 9.83 -5.59
N ASN A 309 -6.16 10.21 -6.33
CA ASN A 309 -5.79 9.58 -7.60
C ASN A 309 -5.45 8.10 -7.44
N PHE A 310 -4.70 7.76 -6.39
CA PHE A 310 -4.39 6.37 -6.02
C PHE A 310 -5.67 5.56 -5.73
N LEU A 311 -6.54 6.05 -4.85
CA LEU A 311 -7.80 5.38 -4.47
C LEU A 311 -8.75 5.23 -5.67
N ASN A 312 -8.84 6.25 -6.53
CA ASN A 312 -9.65 6.20 -7.75
C ASN A 312 -9.12 5.17 -8.76
N ALA A 313 -7.81 5.13 -8.98
CA ALA A 313 -7.19 4.16 -9.88
C ALA A 313 -7.41 2.72 -9.38
N LEU A 314 -7.25 2.50 -8.07
CA LEU A 314 -7.49 1.22 -7.43
C LEU A 314 -8.98 0.80 -7.50
N THR A 315 -9.89 1.72 -7.20
CA THR A 315 -11.34 1.49 -7.26
C THR A 315 -11.78 1.10 -8.67
N ARG A 316 -11.29 1.78 -9.71
CA ARG A 316 -11.64 1.48 -11.11
C ARG A 316 -11.32 0.03 -11.52
N ARG A 317 -10.21 -0.53 -11.02
CA ARG A 317 -9.78 -1.90 -11.34
C ARG A 317 -10.37 -2.97 -10.42
N ILE A 318 -10.37 -2.72 -9.10
CA ILE A 318 -10.78 -3.76 -8.13
C ILE A 318 -12.30 -3.87 -8.00
N ARG A 319 -13.05 -2.79 -8.19
CA ARG A 319 -14.52 -2.83 -8.03
C ARG A 319 -15.20 -3.85 -8.97
N PRO A 320 -14.91 -3.91 -10.28
CA PRO A 320 -15.44 -4.97 -11.15
C PRO A 320 -15.13 -6.38 -10.64
N VAL A 321 -13.90 -6.60 -10.17
CA VAL A 321 -13.42 -7.89 -9.63
C VAL A 321 -14.19 -8.27 -8.37
N PHE A 322 -14.44 -7.30 -7.49
CA PHE A 322 -15.25 -7.51 -6.30
C PHE A 322 -16.71 -7.85 -6.65
N ILE A 323 -17.31 -7.18 -7.63
CA ILE A 323 -18.69 -7.46 -8.06
C ILE A 323 -18.79 -8.86 -8.67
N ASP A 324 -17.87 -9.23 -9.55
CA ASP A 324 -17.77 -10.59 -10.11
C ASP A 324 -17.60 -11.63 -8.99
N ARG A 325 -16.72 -11.37 -8.02
CA ARG A 325 -16.48 -12.29 -6.92
C ARG A 325 -17.68 -12.41 -5.97
N MET A 326 -18.48 -11.36 -5.80
CA MET A 326 -19.73 -11.41 -5.05
C MET A 326 -20.73 -12.40 -5.65
N GLU A 327 -20.77 -12.55 -6.98
CA GLU A 327 -21.60 -13.56 -7.64
C GLU A 327 -21.10 -14.98 -7.33
N SER A 328 -19.79 -15.21 -7.44
CA SER A 328 -19.14 -16.49 -7.09
C SER A 328 -19.37 -16.87 -5.63
N TRP A 329 -19.18 -15.93 -4.70
CA TRP A 329 -19.42 -16.15 -3.28
C TRP A 329 -20.89 -16.45 -2.99
N THR A 330 -21.82 -15.79 -3.69
CA THR A 330 -23.26 -16.04 -3.53
C THR A 330 -23.61 -17.46 -4.01
N ALA A 331 -23.09 -17.88 -5.16
CA ALA A 331 -23.29 -19.24 -5.68
C ALA A 331 -22.71 -20.30 -4.73
N PHE A 332 -21.50 -20.07 -4.21
CA PHE A 332 -20.87 -20.94 -3.22
C PHE A 332 -21.71 -21.05 -1.94
N ALA A 333 -22.15 -19.92 -1.40
CA ALA A 333 -22.93 -19.88 -0.16
C ALA A 333 -24.27 -20.61 -0.30
N GLN A 334 -24.93 -20.51 -1.47
CA GLN A 334 -26.15 -21.26 -1.76
C GLN A 334 -25.88 -22.77 -1.87
N ALA A 335 -24.82 -23.16 -2.58
CA ALA A 335 -24.54 -24.56 -2.88
C ALA A 335 -23.94 -25.34 -1.69
N LYS A 336 -23.11 -24.70 -0.85
CA LYS A 336 -22.32 -25.36 0.19
C LYS A 336 -22.72 -24.98 1.61
N GLU A 337 -23.17 -23.74 1.83
CA GLU A 337 -23.53 -23.22 3.15
C GLU A 337 -25.03 -23.13 3.40
N LEU A 338 -25.85 -23.53 2.42
CA LEU A 338 -27.32 -23.47 2.48
C LEU A 338 -27.86 -22.08 2.80
N ILE A 339 -27.13 -21.03 2.38
CA ILE A 339 -27.55 -19.63 2.52
C ILE A 339 -28.34 -19.25 1.27
N SER A 340 -29.67 -19.42 1.32
CA SER A 340 -30.55 -19.13 0.19
C SER A 340 -30.84 -17.63 -0.01
N SER A 341 -30.51 -16.80 0.98
CA SER A 341 -30.69 -15.34 0.95
C SER A 341 -29.46 -14.62 0.37
N ASN A 342 -29.63 -13.38 -0.09
CA ASN A 342 -28.51 -12.53 -0.50
C ASN A 342 -27.45 -12.41 0.61
N LEU A 343 -26.18 -12.54 0.23
CA LEU A 343 -25.05 -12.34 1.13
C LEU A 343 -25.07 -10.93 1.72
N GLN A 344 -24.73 -10.85 3.01
CA GLN A 344 -24.60 -9.60 3.76
C GLN A 344 -23.17 -9.45 4.28
N ALA A 345 -22.81 -8.26 4.78
CA ALA A 345 -21.47 -8.00 5.31
C ALA A 345 -21.01 -9.02 6.38
N HIS A 346 -21.93 -9.50 7.22
CA HIS A 346 -21.65 -10.49 8.28
C HIS A 346 -21.33 -11.90 7.76
N ASP A 347 -21.60 -12.18 6.49
CA ASP A 347 -21.28 -13.46 5.85
C ASP A 347 -19.90 -13.44 5.18
N LEU A 348 -19.43 -12.27 4.73
CA LEU A 348 -18.30 -12.18 3.79
C LEU A 348 -16.99 -12.70 4.37
N SER A 349 -16.61 -12.36 5.60
CA SER A 349 -15.36 -12.87 6.20
C SER A 349 -15.33 -14.40 6.34
N TYR A 350 -16.49 -15.04 6.53
CA TYR A 350 -16.61 -16.50 6.61
C TYR A 350 -16.63 -17.14 5.22
N ILE A 351 -17.46 -16.60 4.32
CA ILE A 351 -17.67 -17.14 2.98
C ILE A 351 -16.43 -16.97 2.10
N CYS A 352 -15.79 -15.79 2.09
CA CYS A 352 -14.60 -15.55 1.27
C CYS A 352 -13.46 -16.51 1.64
N ARG A 353 -13.30 -16.81 2.93
CA ARG A 353 -12.32 -17.78 3.42
C ARG A 353 -12.66 -19.18 2.93
N ARG A 354 -13.87 -19.67 3.21
CA ARG A 354 -14.26 -21.05 2.91
C ARG A 354 -14.36 -21.33 1.41
N GLU A 355 -14.83 -20.35 0.65
CA GLU A 355 -14.88 -20.44 -0.80
C GLU A 355 -13.48 -20.57 -1.38
N ALA A 356 -12.52 -19.74 -0.92
CA ALA A 356 -11.14 -19.82 -1.40
C ALA A 356 -10.45 -21.14 -1.02
N GLU A 357 -10.59 -21.59 0.24
CA GLU A 357 -10.06 -22.87 0.71
C GLU A 357 -10.60 -24.04 -0.12
N GLN A 358 -11.92 -24.07 -0.38
CA GLN A 358 -12.55 -25.15 -1.11
C GLN A 358 -12.32 -25.09 -2.63
N HIS A 359 -12.22 -23.89 -3.21
CA HIS A 359 -12.00 -23.72 -4.65
C HIS A 359 -10.63 -24.26 -5.09
N TYR A 360 -9.61 -24.17 -4.24
CA TYR A 360 -8.25 -24.65 -4.52
C TYR A 360 -7.87 -25.93 -3.73
N ASP A 361 -8.82 -26.56 -3.06
CA ASP A 361 -8.62 -27.77 -2.24
C ASP A 361 -7.48 -27.65 -1.20
N VAL A 362 -7.47 -26.52 -0.47
CA VAL A 362 -6.45 -26.22 0.54
C VAL A 362 -7.03 -26.45 1.93
N ASN A 363 -6.32 -27.21 2.76
CA ASN A 363 -6.60 -27.37 4.19
C ASN A 363 -5.58 -26.58 5.04
N PRO A 364 -5.92 -25.38 5.54
CA PRO A 364 -5.00 -24.56 6.34
C PRO A 364 -4.56 -25.21 7.66
N LEU A 365 -5.37 -26.09 8.25
CA LEU A 365 -5.04 -26.77 9.50
C LEU A 365 -3.98 -27.84 9.29
N ASP A 366 -4.05 -28.57 8.18
CA ASP A 366 -3.02 -29.55 7.81
C ASP A 366 -1.72 -28.84 7.38
N LEU A 367 -1.85 -27.74 6.64
CA LEU A 367 -0.73 -26.91 6.19
C LEU A 367 0.16 -26.42 7.36
N MET A 368 -0.40 -26.23 8.56
CA MET A 368 0.37 -25.86 9.76
C MET A 368 1.52 -26.82 10.08
N ASN A 369 1.38 -28.10 9.73
CA ASN A 369 2.39 -29.13 9.98
C ASN A 369 3.68 -28.92 9.18
N HIS A 370 3.66 -28.04 8.18
CA HIS A 370 4.83 -27.61 7.43
C HIS A 370 5.55 -26.41 8.06
N PHE A 371 4.96 -25.74 9.06
CA PHE A 371 5.50 -24.50 9.61
C PHE A 371 5.75 -24.55 11.13
N PRO A 372 6.67 -25.41 11.62
CA PRO A 372 7.16 -25.30 12.99
C PRO A 372 7.99 -24.02 13.18
N PHE A 373 7.82 -23.32 14.31
CA PHE A 373 8.34 -21.96 14.51
C PHE A 373 9.84 -21.79 14.19
N TRP A 374 10.71 -22.53 14.88
CA TRP A 374 12.16 -22.36 14.72
C TRP A 374 12.67 -22.81 13.34
N PRO A 375 12.27 -23.97 12.79
CA PRO A 375 12.59 -24.33 11.41
C PRO A 375 12.14 -23.27 10.40
N THR A 376 10.92 -22.75 10.55
CA THR A 376 10.40 -21.69 9.67
C THR A 376 11.21 -20.41 9.81
N PHE A 377 11.57 -20.01 11.03
CA PHE A 377 12.44 -18.86 11.27
C PHE A 377 13.81 -19.02 10.61
N HIS A 378 14.42 -20.21 10.69
CA HIS A 378 15.70 -20.49 10.02
C HIS A 378 15.56 -20.40 8.50
N ASN A 379 14.49 -20.96 7.94
CA ASN A 379 14.19 -20.83 6.51
C ASN A 379 14.04 -19.36 6.08
N ILE A 380 13.31 -18.55 6.85
CA ILE A 380 13.21 -17.10 6.63
C ILE A 380 14.61 -16.46 6.62
N THR A 381 15.45 -16.75 7.61
CA THR A 381 16.80 -16.16 7.67
C THR A 381 17.71 -16.62 6.54
N ASN A 382 17.53 -17.82 6.00
CA ASN A 382 18.27 -18.31 4.84
C ASN A 382 17.87 -17.56 3.57
N ILE A 383 16.57 -17.37 3.34
CA ILE A 383 16.06 -16.60 2.19
C ILE A 383 16.55 -15.15 2.27
N ILE A 384 16.41 -14.50 3.43
CA ILE A 384 16.91 -13.13 3.66
C ILE A 384 18.43 -13.07 3.48
N GLY A 385 19.15 -14.09 3.95
CA GLY A 385 20.59 -14.18 3.79
C GLY A 385 21.02 -14.25 2.33
N HIS A 386 20.26 -14.95 1.49
CA HIS A 386 20.48 -15.01 0.06
C HIS A 386 20.16 -13.69 -0.65
N ILE A 387 19.03 -13.05 -0.31
CA ILE A 387 18.59 -11.80 -0.95
C ILE A 387 19.49 -10.61 -0.56
N PHE A 388 19.87 -10.49 0.72
CA PHE A 388 20.51 -9.29 1.26
C PHE A 388 21.97 -9.49 1.70
N GLY A 389 22.51 -10.69 1.54
CA GLY A 389 23.89 -11.00 1.95
C GLY A 389 24.08 -11.03 3.47
N LEU A 390 23.05 -11.43 4.22
CA LEU A 390 23.05 -11.43 5.69
C LEU A 390 23.35 -12.81 6.29
N LYS A 391 24.02 -12.83 7.44
CA LYS A 391 24.27 -14.04 8.21
C LYS A 391 23.76 -13.90 9.63
N PHE A 392 22.90 -14.83 10.04
CA PHE A 392 22.35 -14.91 11.40
C PHE A 392 23.07 -16.02 12.16
N LYS A 393 23.79 -15.67 13.21
CA LYS A 393 24.50 -16.60 14.08
C LYS A 393 23.83 -16.68 15.44
N ASP A 394 23.32 -17.85 15.81
CA ASP A 394 22.79 -18.08 17.16
C ASP A 394 23.92 -17.97 18.19
N ILE A 395 23.77 -17.06 19.14
CA ILE A 395 24.70 -16.79 20.25
C ILE A 395 24.00 -16.91 21.60
N THR A 396 22.87 -17.64 21.65
CA THR A 396 22.05 -17.77 22.86
C THR A 396 22.84 -18.34 24.05
N GLU A 397 23.83 -19.20 23.80
CA GLU A 397 24.68 -19.82 24.82
C GLU A 397 25.88 -18.97 25.27
N SER A 398 26.06 -17.76 24.72
CA SER A 398 27.24 -16.93 25.00
C SER A 398 27.22 -16.22 26.37
N GLY A 399 26.33 -16.62 27.29
CA GLY A 399 26.19 -16.03 28.63
C GLY A 399 25.53 -14.65 28.67
N LEU A 400 24.93 -14.18 27.57
CA LEU A 400 24.18 -12.93 27.55
C LEU A 400 22.87 -13.06 28.31
N GLU A 401 22.49 -12.00 29.03
CA GLU A 401 21.23 -11.95 29.77
C GLU A 401 20.02 -12.00 28.84
N ARG A 402 19.00 -12.73 29.28
CA ARG A 402 17.74 -12.94 28.56
C ARG A 402 16.58 -12.75 29.52
N ALA A 403 15.52 -12.10 29.03
CA ALA A 403 14.30 -11.89 29.82
C ALA A 403 13.52 -13.20 30.09
N HIS A 404 13.76 -14.24 29.28
CA HIS A 404 13.13 -15.55 29.43
C HIS A 404 14.03 -16.67 28.90
N PRO A 405 14.00 -17.90 29.47
CA PRO A 405 14.78 -19.04 28.97
C PRO A 405 14.50 -19.41 27.50
N ASP A 406 13.25 -19.23 27.05
CA ASP A 406 12.84 -19.51 25.66
C ASP A 406 13.29 -18.45 24.65
N ALA A 407 13.77 -17.29 25.12
CA ALA A 407 14.26 -16.26 24.23
C ALA A 407 15.59 -16.68 23.59
N ARG A 408 15.76 -16.44 22.29
CA ARG A 408 17.03 -16.68 21.59
C ARG A 408 17.67 -15.38 21.11
N ILE A 409 18.99 -15.39 20.99
CA ILE A 409 19.79 -14.22 20.58
C ILE A 409 20.57 -14.58 19.32
N PHE A 410 20.40 -13.78 18.28
CA PHE A 410 21.14 -13.91 17.03
C PHE A 410 22.05 -12.71 16.81
N SER A 411 23.33 -12.95 16.56
CA SER A 411 24.26 -11.96 16.00
C SER A 411 24.02 -11.86 14.50
N VAL A 412 23.90 -10.64 13.96
CA VAL A 412 23.61 -10.43 12.54
C VAL A 412 24.77 -9.68 11.88
N GLU A 413 25.32 -10.28 10.84
CA GLU A 413 26.47 -9.77 10.08
C GLU A 413 26.07 -9.57 8.61
N ASP A 414 26.51 -8.48 8.00
CA ASP A 414 26.50 -8.31 6.55
C ASP A 414 27.79 -8.94 5.99
N VAL A 415 27.63 -10.03 5.24
CA VAL A 415 28.75 -10.79 4.67
C VAL A 415 29.35 -10.08 3.46
N THR A 416 28.54 -9.29 2.74
CA THR A 416 29.00 -8.53 1.57
C THR A 416 29.88 -7.35 1.97
N ALA A 417 29.50 -6.65 3.05
CA ALA A 417 30.28 -5.54 3.60
C ALA A 417 31.33 -5.99 4.64
N GLY A 418 31.21 -7.20 5.19
CA GLY A 418 32.04 -7.69 6.29
C GLY A 418 31.79 -6.95 7.61
N GLU A 419 30.56 -6.48 7.85
CA GLU A 419 30.19 -5.61 8.98
C GLU A 419 29.24 -6.32 9.95
N HIS A 420 29.47 -6.15 11.26
CA HIS A 420 28.51 -6.56 12.29
C HIS A 420 27.41 -5.50 12.47
N LEU A 421 26.16 -5.88 12.19
CA LEU A 421 25.01 -4.96 12.19
C LEU A 421 24.35 -4.82 13.57
N GLY A 422 24.36 -5.89 14.37
CA GLY A 422 23.71 -5.88 15.68
C GLY A 422 23.24 -7.25 16.15
N ARG A 423 22.41 -7.24 17.20
CA ARG A 423 21.81 -8.44 17.79
C ARG A 423 20.28 -8.39 17.74
N LEU A 424 19.69 -9.53 17.38
CA LEU A 424 18.26 -9.76 17.37
C LEU A 424 17.88 -10.72 18.51
N TYR A 425 17.04 -10.22 19.43
CA TYR A 425 16.47 -10.98 20.53
C TYR A 425 15.06 -11.42 20.15
N ILE A 426 14.77 -12.71 20.24
CA ILE A 426 13.49 -13.29 19.80
C ILE A 426 12.83 -13.99 20.96
N ASP A 427 11.65 -13.50 21.37
CA ASP A 427 10.79 -14.11 22.39
C ASP A 427 9.46 -14.51 21.74
N PRO A 428 9.34 -15.74 21.20
CA PRO A 428 8.28 -16.08 20.25
C PRO A 428 6.95 -16.50 20.88
N TYR A 429 6.96 -17.04 22.10
CA TYR A 429 5.81 -17.75 22.65
C TYR A 429 4.95 -16.88 23.56
N ASP A 430 3.64 -17.09 23.49
CA ASP A 430 2.67 -16.50 24.40
C ASP A 430 2.69 -17.20 25.77
N ARG A 431 2.48 -16.42 26.84
CA ARG A 431 2.47 -16.91 28.23
C ARG A 431 1.81 -15.90 29.17
N GLU A 432 1.39 -16.37 30.33
CA GLU A 432 0.81 -15.53 31.38
C GLU A 432 1.78 -14.40 31.79
N GLY A 433 1.25 -13.19 31.97
CA GLY A 433 2.03 -12.01 32.35
C GLY A 433 2.82 -11.36 31.20
N LYS A 434 2.95 -11.99 30.03
CA LYS A 434 3.55 -11.37 28.84
C LYS A 434 2.58 -10.33 28.27
N ARG A 435 2.92 -9.04 28.38
CA ARG A 435 2.16 -7.97 27.75
C ARG A 435 2.67 -7.76 26.32
N GLY A 436 1.80 -7.99 25.34
CA GLY A 436 2.09 -7.65 23.95
C GLY A 436 1.50 -8.66 22.97
N ARG A 437 1.32 -8.22 21.72
CA ARG A 437 1.16 -9.10 20.58
C ARG A 437 2.50 -9.21 19.87
N TRP A 438 2.49 -9.76 18.66
CA TRP A 438 3.57 -9.56 17.72
C TRP A 438 4.02 -8.09 17.68
N ASN A 439 5.28 -7.83 18.03
CA ASN A 439 5.86 -6.50 18.07
C ASN A 439 7.37 -6.57 17.83
N THR A 440 7.91 -5.54 17.18
CA THR A 440 9.35 -5.37 16.97
C THR A 440 9.79 -4.03 17.51
N LEU A 441 10.79 -4.01 18.39
CA LEU A 441 11.26 -2.78 19.04
C LEU A 441 12.76 -2.56 18.84
N LEU A 442 13.13 -1.29 18.70
CA LEU A 442 14.52 -0.88 18.72
C LEU A 442 14.89 -0.72 20.19
N GLY A 443 15.59 -1.72 20.73
CA GLY A 443 16.07 -1.66 22.10
C GLY A 443 17.12 -0.57 22.26
N ARG A 444 18.11 -0.57 21.35
CA ARG A 444 19.26 0.33 21.42
C ARG A 444 19.93 0.50 20.05
N MET A 445 20.42 1.70 19.76
CA MET A 445 21.29 1.97 18.60
C MET A 445 22.73 1.51 18.84
N GLN A 446 23.47 1.29 17.76
CA GLN A 446 24.91 1.08 17.84
C GLN A 446 25.58 2.38 18.30
N SER A 447 26.66 2.28 19.09
CA SER A 447 27.54 3.41 19.39
C SER A 447 28.98 2.94 19.41
N LYS A 448 29.75 3.31 18.36
CA LYS A 448 31.17 2.98 18.26
C LYS A 448 31.98 3.62 19.39
N THR A 449 31.65 4.85 19.77
CA THR A 449 32.32 5.61 20.85
C THR A 449 32.11 4.98 22.23
N ARG A 450 30.93 4.42 22.49
CA ARG A 450 30.60 3.75 23.76
C ARG A 450 30.81 2.24 23.74
N GLY A 451 31.25 1.67 22.61
CA GLY A 451 31.35 0.22 22.42
C GLY A 451 30.00 -0.50 22.57
N LEU A 452 28.89 0.16 22.25
CA LEU A 452 27.55 -0.40 22.39
C LEU A 452 27.08 -1.01 21.08
N ASP A 453 26.52 -2.21 21.19
CA ASP A 453 25.93 -2.91 20.06
C ASP A 453 24.47 -2.49 19.83
N LYS A 454 24.01 -2.57 18.57
CA LYS A 454 22.61 -2.36 18.20
C LYS A 454 21.78 -3.55 18.67
N ILE A 455 20.63 -3.29 19.31
CA ILE A 455 19.74 -4.34 19.85
C ILE A 455 18.34 -4.15 19.30
N VAL A 456 17.81 -5.20 18.69
CA VAL A 456 16.42 -5.30 18.22
C VAL A 456 15.72 -6.44 18.96
N TYR A 457 14.49 -6.19 19.41
CA TYR A 457 13.64 -7.19 20.05
C TYR A 457 12.49 -7.56 19.12
N LEU A 458 12.28 -8.85 18.87
CA LEU A 458 11.10 -9.42 18.23
C LEU A 458 10.32 -10.20 19.28
N ILE A 459 9.14 -9.71 19.62
CA ILE A 459 8.22 -10.31 20.58
C ILE A 459 7.09 -10.96 19.77
N GLY A 460 6.92 -12.27 19.90
CA GLY A 460 5.87 -13.05 19.24
C GLY A 460 4.73 -13.46 20.19
N SER A 461 3.68 -14.02 19.59
CA SER A 461 2.53 -14.62 20.30
C SER A 461 2.14 -15.97 19.68
N ALA A 462 3.16 -16.79 19.37
CA ALA A 462 2.96 -18.17 18.93
C ALA A 462 2.59 -19.05 20.13
N LEU A 463 1.89 -20.17 19.88
CA LEU A 463 1.61 -21.14 20.94
C LEU A 463 2.92 -21.76 21.43
N PRO A 464 3.13 -21.91 22.75
CA PRO A 464 4.31 -22.61 23.25
C PRO A 464 4.28 -24.09 22.80
N PRO A 465 5.45 -24.71 22.56
CA PRO A 465 5.53 -26.14 22.28
C PRO A 465 5.04 -26.96 23.48
N THR A 466 4.44 -28.12 23.23
CA THR A 466 4.02 -29.09 24.25
C THR A 466 4.83 -30.38 24.12
N GLU A 467 4.72 -31.31 25.09
CA GLU A 467 5.41 -32.59 25.02
C GLU A 467 5.08 -33.33 23.71
N GLY A 468 6.08 -33.52 22.86
CA GLY A 468 5.96 -34.20 21.57
C GLY A 468 5.37 -33.39 20.42
N CYS A 469 4.95 -32.13 20.63
CA CYS A 469 4.39 -31.27 19.58
C CYS A 469 5.11 -29.90 19.51
N PRO A 470 5.79 -29.57 18.41
CA PRO A 470 6.42 -28.27 18.26
C PRO A 470 5.39 -27.14 18.12
N SER A 471 5.83 -25.90 18.33
CA SER A 471 5.00 -24.72 18.07
C SER A 471 4.72 -24.58 16.58
N LEU A 472 3.49 -24.88 16.15
CA LEU A 472 3.06 -24.80 14.75
C LEU A 472 2.45 -23.43 14.43
N LEU A 473 2.81 -22.88 13.28
CA LEU A 473 2.31 -21.61 12.80
C LEU A 473 1.19 -21.81 11.78
N HIS A 474 0.03 -21.24 12.08
CA HIS A 474 -0.99 -20.99 11.06
C HIS A 474 -0.49 -19.93 10.06
N HIS A 475 -0.96 -19.97 8.81
CA HIS A 475 -0.54 -19.05 7.75
C HIS A 475 -0.62 -17.56 8.19
N HIS A 476 -1.61 -17.21 9.04
CA HIS A 476 -1.74 -15.86 9.60
C HIS A 476 -0.62 -15.52 10.58
N GLN A 477 -0.23 -16.45 11.46
CA GLN A 477 0.91 -16.24 12.36
C GLN A 477 2.23 -16.24 11.59
N LEU A 478 2.35 -17.02 10.50
CA LEU A 478 3.48 -16.96 9.57
C LEU A 478 3.58 -15.58 8.90
N GLN A 479 2.45 -15.05 8.40
CA GLN A 479 2.38 -13.71 7.83
C GLN A 479 2.81 -12.63 8.84
N GLN A 480 2.44 -12.78 10.12
CA GLN A 480 2.91 -11.90 11.20
C GLN A 480 4.41 -12.06 11.45
N LEU A 481 4.91 -13.28 11.53
CA LEU A 481 6.34 -13.55 11.72
C LEU A 481 7.17 -12.89 10.60
N LEU A 482 6.78 -13.07 9.33
CA LEU A 482 7.45 -12.46 8.17
C LEU A 482 7.50 -10.93 8.28
N PHE A 483 6.37 -10.30 8.61
CA PHE A 483 6.31 -8.85 8.80
C PHE A 483 7.27 -8.36 9.90
N HIS A 484 7.29 -9.05 11.05
CA HIS A 484 8.12 -8.66 12.20
C HIS A 484 9.60 -8.99 12.02
N VAL A 485 9.94 -10.03 11.28
CA VAL A 485 11.32 -10.30 10.83
C VAL A 485 11.75 -9.23 9.83
N GLY A 486 10.90 -8.86 8.87
CA GLY A 486 11.16 -7.76 7.94
C GLY A 486 11.43 -6.44 8.67
N ARG A 487 10.60 -6.11 9.65
CA ARG A 487 10.85 -4.95 10.53
C ARG A 487 12.20 -5.05 11.26
N SER A 488 12.53 -6.23 11.78
CA SER A 488 13.79 -6.43 12.51
C SER A 488 15.00 -6.21 11.61
N VAL A 489 14.95 -6.73 10.39
CA VAL A 489 16.00 -6.58 9.38
C VAL A 489 16.12 -5.13 8.91
N GLN A 490 14.99 -4.45 8.66
CA GLN A 490 14.98 -3.02 8.32
C GLN A 490 15.75 -2.19 9.36
N MET A 491 15.51 -2.45 10.64
CA MET A 491 16.15 -1.71 11.74
C MET A 491 17.63 -2.07 11.93
N LEU A 492 18.00 -3.33 11.70
CA LEU A 492 19.39 -3.78 11.74
C LEU A 492 20.21 -3.18 10.58
N LEU A 493 19.64 -3.17 9.37
CA LEU A 493 20.28 -2.63 8.16
C LEU A 493 20.42 -1.12 8.14
N SER A 494 19.53 -0.39 8.83
CA SER A 494 19.58 1.07 8.86
C SER A 494 20.92 1.58 9.41
N GLN A 495 21.63 2.36 8.61
CA GLN A 495 22.89 3.02 8.98
C GLN A 495 22.68 4.45 9.46
N ALA A 496 21.42 4.84 9.69
CA ALA A 496 21.09 6.16 10.20
C ALA A 496 21.81 6.39 11.55
N PRO A 497 22.47 7.55 11.73
CA PRO A 497 23.24 7.82 12.95
C PRO A 497 22.35 7.93 14.20
N TYR A 498 21.06 8.23 14.02
CA TYR A 498 20.13 8.50 15.11
C TYR A 498 18.94 7.55 15.10
N ARG A 499 18.45 7.25 16.30
CA ARG A 499 17.31 6.37 16.51
C ARG A 499 16.08 6.84 15.73
N ASP A 500 15.80 8.14 15.76
CA ASP A 500 14.52 8.70 15.30
C ASP A 500 14.39 8.76 13.78
N ILE A 501 15.51 8.64 13.05
CA ILE A 501 15.57 8.53 11.59
C ILE A 501 15.97 7.13 11.12
N ALA A 502 16.18 6.17 12.03
CA ALA A 502 16.46 4.79 11.64
C ALA A 502 15.26 4.16 10.92
N ILE A 503 14.07 4.44 11.43
CA ILE A 503 12.77 4.31 10.78
C ILE A 503 11.91 5.49 11.25
N PRO A 504 10.82 5.85 10.57
CA PRO A 504 9.86 6.81 11.12
C PRO A 504 9.34 6.27 12.47
N TRP A 505 9.33 7.07 13.53
CA TRP A 505 8.74 6.74 14.85
C TRP A 505 7.60 7.71 15.18
N ALA A 506 6.40 7.18 15.39
CA ALA A 506 5.12 7.88 15.61
C ALA A 506 4.51 8.63 14.41
N PRO A 507 3.19 8.52 14.16
CA PRO A 507 2.63 8.84 12.84
C PRO A 507 2.32 10.32 12.62
N PHE A 508 2.21 11.11 13.69
CA PHE A 508 1.71 12.48 13.63
C PHE A 508 2.63 13.43 12.86
N TYR A 509 3.95 13.23 13.00
CA TYR A 509 4.94 14.13 12.40
C TYR A 509 6.16 13.41 11.80
N ALA A 510 6.22 12.09 11.90
CA ALA A 510 7.27 11.35 11.23
C ALA A 510 7.11 11.45 9.72
N SER A 511 8.23 11.76 9.08
CA SER A 511 8.36 11.84 7.63
C SER A 511 8.11 10.47 7.00
N ASP A 512 7.34 10.42 5.91
CA ASP A 512 7.10 9.23 5.10
C ASP A 512 6.55 8.02 5.87
N TRP A 513 5.76 8.26 6.94
CA TRP A 513 5.18 7.19 7.76
C TRP A 513 4.29 6.22 6.97
N ASP A 514 3.67 6.69 5.90
CA ASP A 514 2.85 5.93 4.94
C ASP A 514 3.65 4.89 4.13
N ALA A 515 4.97 5.04 4.04
CA ALA A 515 5.89 4.09 3.40
C ALA A 515 6.71 3.25 4.41
N ALA A 516 6.63 3.55 5.71
CA ALA A 516 7.45 2.92 6.76
C ALA A 516 7.33 1.38 6.83
N ASP A 517 6.20 0.83 6.35
CA ASP A 517 5.89 -0.60 6.39
C ASP A 517 6.18 -1.31 5.06
N ALA A 518 6.69 -0.61 4.03
CA ALA A 518 6.89 -1.18 2.69
C ALA A 518 7.78 -2.43 2.71
N PHE A 519 8.90 -2.39 3.44
CA PHE A 519 9.80 -3.53 3.55
C PHE A 519 9.27 -4.68 4.43
N PRO A 520 8.72 -4.42 5.64
CA PRO A 520 7.97 -5.45 6.37
C PRO A 520 6.88 -6.13 5.53
N ALA A 521 6.13 -5.37 4.73
CA ALA A 521 5.13 -5.91 3.82
C ALA A 521 5.75 -6.72 2.68
N PHE A 522 6.88 -6.29 2.11
CA PHE A 522 7.62 -7.06 1.10
C PHE A 522 7.90 -8.49 1.58
N LEU A 523 8.41 -8.68 2.81
CA LEU A 523 8.62 -10.02 3.37
C LEU A 523 7.29 -10.72 3.67
N GLN A 524 6.30 -9.98 4.15
CA GLN A 524 4.96 -10.52 4.42
C GLN A 524 4.34 -11.17 3.18
N PHE A 525 4.61 -10.63 1.97
CA PHE A 525 4.09 -11.15 0.72
C PHE A 525 4.77 -12.44 0.22
N PHE A 526 5.83 -12.92 0.88
CA PHE A 526 6.52 -14.17 0.49
C PHE A 526 5.57 -15.39 0.55
N ILE A 527 4.58 -15.36 1.43
CA ILE A 527 3.58 -16.44 1.56
C ILE A 527 2.68 -16.58 0.31
N TYR A 528 2.62 -15.57 -0.56
CA TYR A 528 1.82 -15.60 -1.78
C TYR A 528 2.65 -15.92 -3.04
N LYS A 529 3.93 -16.24 -2.87
CA LYS A 529 4.82 -16.65 -3.96
C LYS A 529 5.12 -18.15 -3.80
N PRO A 530 4.76 -19.03 -4.76
CA PRO A 530 4.85 -20.48 -4.57
C PRO A 530 6.25 -20.98 -4.21
N THR A 531 7.27 -20.50 -4.91
CA THR A 531 8.68 -20.87 -4.69
C THR A 531 9.19 -20.43 -3.31
N LEU A 532 8.79 -19.23 -2.86
CA LEU A 532 9.14 -18.72 -1.54
C LEU A 532 8.36 -19.45 -0.44
N LEU A 533 7.07 -19.75 -0.65
CA LEU A 533 6.26 -20.52 0.29
C LEU A 533 6.86 -21.91 0.53
N GLN A 534 7.30 -22.60 -0.52
CA GLN A 534 8.02 -23.87 -0.40
C GLN A 534 9.33 -23.72 0.37
N SER A 535 10.10 -22.68 0.06
CA SER A 535 11.36 -22.38 0.74
C SER A 535 11.15 -22.06 2.23
N LEU A 536 10.01 -21.49 2.60
CA LEU A 536 9.60 -21.25 3.98
C LEU A 536 9.17 -22.55 4.69
N SER A 537 8.64 -23.51 3.94
CA SER A 537 8.09 -24.76 4.47
C SER A 537 9.17 -25.73 4.93
N SER A 538 8.82 -26.56 5.91
CA SER A 538 9.58 -27.75 6.32
C SER A 538 8.85 -29.02 5.85
N PRO A 539 9.53 -30.18 5.77
CA PRO A 539 8.84 -31.45 5.61
C PRO A 539 7.76 -31.61 6.68
N HIS A 540 6.59 -32.08 6.27
CA HIS A 540 5.43 -32.23 7.13
C HIS A 540 5.75 -33.12 8.33
N ILE A 541 5.47 -32.65 9.55
CA ILE A 541 5.93 -33.32 10.78
C ILE A 541 5.37 -34.75 10.94
N ILE A 542 4.13 -34.98 10.48
CA ILE A 542 3.46 -36.29 10.64
C ILE A 542 3.87 -37.31 9.57
N ASN A 543 3.77 -36.96 8.28
CA ASN A 543 3.95 -37.90 7.16
C ASN A 543 5.28 -37.72 6.40
N GLY A 544 6.06 -36.67 6.69
CA GLY A 544 7.35 -36.37 6.06
C GLY A 544 7.27 -35.79 4.64
N SER A 545 6.09 -35.53 4.08
CA SER A 545 5.97 -35.00 2.72
C SER A 545 6.41 -33.54 2.62
N THR A 546 6.95 -33.14 1.47
CA THR A 546 7.22 -31.73 1.15
C THR A 546 6.03 -31.11 0.40
N VAL A 547 5.91 -29.79 0.42
CA VAL A 547 4.89 -29.08 -0.37
C VAL A 547 5.27 -29.16 -1.84
N SER A 548 4.42 -29.74 -2.70
CA SER A 548 4.64 -29.80 -4.15
C SER A 548 4.45 -28.43 -4.81
N ASP A 549 4.90 -28.27 -6.06
CA ASP A 549 4.73 -27.01 -6.82
C ASP A 549 3.26 -26.66 -7.02
N GLU A 550 2.45 -27.65 -7.38
CA GLU A 550 1.00 -27.51 -7.53
C GLU A 550 0.34 -27.13 -6.20
N ALA A 551 0.69 -27.81 -5.10
CA ALA A 551 0.13 -27.49 -3.79
C ALA A 551 0.51 -26.08 -3.34
N ALA A 552 1.77 -25.67 -3.54
CA ALA A 552 2.23 -24.33 -3.21
C ALA A 552 1.47 -23.26 -4.02
N ASN A 553 1.26 -23.48 -5.33
CA ASN A 553 0.49 -22.58 -6.17
C ASN A 553 -0.96 -22.45 -5.69
N ASN A 554 -1.63 -23.59 -5.44
CA ASN A 554 -3.00 -23.61 -4.94
C ASN A 554 -3.13 -22.92 -3.57
N ILE A 555 -2.17 -23.13 -2.66
CA ILE A 555 -2.13 -22.43 -1.38
C ILE A 555 -2.01 -20.93 -1.58
N CYS A 556 -1.05 -20.46 -2.39
CA CYS A 556 -0.86 -19.02 -2.64
C CYS A 556 -2.11 -18.37 -3.25
N LEU A 557 -2.75 -19.03 -4.22
CA LEU A 557 -3.99 -18.57 -4.85
C LEU A 557 -5.19 -18.58 -3.89
N ALA A 558 -5.30 -19.57 -3.01
CA ALA A 558 -6.33 -19.60 -1.97
C ALA A 558 -6.16 -18.46 -0.98
N LEU A 559 -4.92 -18.24 -0.52
CA LEU A 559 -4.61 -17.15 0.41
C LEU A 559 -4.91 -15.79 -0.22
N SER A 560 -4.45 -15.52 -1.45
CA SER A 560 -4.72 -14.24 -2.12
C SER A 560 -6.23 -14.03 -2.34
N ARG A 561 -6.93 -15.04 -2.86
CA ARG A 561 -8.39 -15.02 -3.09
C ARG A 561 -9.18 -14.71 -1.83
N SER A 562 -8.76 -15.23 -0.67
CA SER A 562 -9.44 -15.02 0.60
C SER A 562 -9.33 -13.60 1.16
N THR A 563 -8.35 -12.81 0.69
CA THR A 563 -8.05 -11.47 1.24
C THR A 563 -8.77 -10.32 0.55
N LEU A 564 -9.35 -10.56 -0.63
CA LEU A 564 -9.98 -9.52 -1.47
C LEU A 564 -11.01 -8.68 -0.69
N TRP A 565 -11.88 -9.32 0.11
CA TRP A 565 -12.90 -8.63 0.89
C TRP A 565 -12.29 -7.64 1.90
N ASP A 566 -11.25 -8.06 2.63
CA ASP A 566 -10.62 -7.21 3.63
C ASP A 566 -9.93 -5.99 3.00
N SER A 567 -9.31 -6.17 1.83
CA SER A 567 -8.66 -5.08 1.09
C SER A 567 -9.66 -4.14 0.41
N TYR A 568 -10.76 -4.66 -0.16
CA TYR A 568 -11.83 -3.83 -0.71
C TYR A 568 -12.56 -3.03 0.38
N ARG A 569 -12.78 -3.63 1.56
CA ARG A 569 -13.29 -2.89 2.72
C ARG A 569 -12.31 -1.82 3.20
N CYS A 570 -10.99 -2.09 3.13
CA CYS A 570 -9.98 -1.10 3.44
C CYS A 570 -10.02 0.08 2.47
N LEU A 571 -10.28 -0.16 1.19
CA LEU A 571 -10.42 0.85 0.15
C LEU A 571 -11.59 1.79 0.44
N PHE A 572 -12.75 1.25 0.81
CA PHE A 572 -13.90 2.05 1.27
C PHE A 572 -13.55 2.93 2.47
N TRP A 573 -12.93 2.36 3.50
CA TRP A 573 -12.58 3.15 4.70
C TRP A 573 -11.50 4.19 4.44
N ALA A 574 -10.57 3.93 3.51
CA ALA A 574 -9.55 4.89 3.10
C ALA A 574 -10.17 6.08 2.35
N ASP A 575 -11.13 5.80 1.47
CA ASP A 575 -11.85 6.84 0.74
C ASP A 575 -12.77 7.66 1.67
N PHE A 576 -13.47 7.00 2.61
CA PHE A 576 -14.26 7.68 3.64
C PHE A 576 -13.40 8.56 4.55
N ASP A 577 -12.27 8.05 5.04
CA ASP A 577 -11.32 8.79 5.88
C ASP A 577 -10.78 10.05 5.18
N LEU A 578 -10.36 9.92 3.91
CA LEU A 578 -9.88 11.07 3.15
C LEU A 578 -11.01 12.09 2.93
N THR A 579 -12.20 11.63 2.53
CA THR A 579 -13.34 12.50 2.20
C THR A 579 -13.86 13.28 3.41
N ILE A 580 -13.95 12.65 4.58
CA ILE A 580 -14.49 13.33 5.78
C ILE A 580 -13.57 14.44 6.29
N PHE A 581 -12.25 14.33 6.05
CA PHE A 581 -11.22 15.28 6.49
C PHE A 581 -10.71 16.24 5.42
N GLU A 582 -11.06 16.02 4.16
CA GLU A 582 -10.81 16.93 3.03
C GLU A 582 -11.94 17.98 2.88
N MET A 583 -13.15 17.67 3.34
CA MET A 583 -14.31 18.55 3.28
C MET A 583 -14.06 19.90 3.99
N GLU A 584 -14.03 21.00 3.24
CA GLU A 584 -13.74 22.34 3.76
C GLU A 584 -14.82 22.92 4.68
N ASP A 585 -16.09 22.56 4.44
CA ASP A 585 -17.24 22.91 5.27
C ASP A 585 -18.00 21.66 5.70
N ARG A 586 -17.70 21.19 6.91
CA ARG A 586 -18.36 20.02 7.50
C ARG A 586 -19.89 20.16 7.63
N ARG A 587 -20.43 21.39 7.67
CA ARG A 587 -21.88 21.63 7.84
C ARG A 587 -22.68 21.24 6.62
N GLN A 588 -22.03 21.10 5.46
CA GLN A 588 -22.68 20.64 4.24
C GLN A 588 -23.21 19.22 4.38
N LYS A 589 -22.54 18.37 5.17
CA LYS A 589 -22.91 16.96 5.28
C LYS A 589 -22.55 16.37 6.65
N PHE A 590 -23.58 15.88 7.33
CA PHE A 590 -23.44 15.11 8.55
C PHE A 590 -22.72 13.79 8.28
N TRP A 591 -21.84 13.35 9.20
CA TRP A 591 -20.99 12.17 8.99
C TRP A 591 -21.77 10.91 8.59
N LEU A 592 -22.98 10.73 9.14
CA LEU A 592 -23.81 9.54 8.91
C LEU A 592 -24.37 9.51 7.47
N ASP A 593 -24.76 10.66 6.95
CA ASP A 593 -25.29 10.77 5.58
C ASP A 593 -24.16 10.54 4.57
N LEU A 594 -22.98 11.11 4.82
CA LEU A 594 -21.78 10.82 4.05
C LEU A 594 -21.45 9.32 4.03
N TYR A 595 -21.41 8.70 5.21
CA TYR A 595 -21.12 7.27 5.36
C TYR A 595 -22.11 6.38 4.59
N ARG A 596 -23.41 6.65 4.71
CA ARG A 596 -24.47 5.86 4.05
C ARG A 596 -24.45 6.00 2.54
N GLU A 597 -24.20 7.19 2.02
CA GLU A 597 -24.09 7.43 0.58
C GLU A 597 -22.91 6.69 -0.03
N MET A 598 -21.72 6.84 0.58
CA MET A 598 -20.51 6.14 0.12
C MET A 598 -20.66 4.62 0.26
N SER A 599 -21.25 4.13 1.35
CA SER A 599 -21.48 2.69 1.57
C SER A 599 -22.37 2.09 0.47
N LYS A 600 -23.43 2.81 0.08
CA LYS A 600 -24.32 2.42 -1.02
C LYS A 600 -23.60 2.42 -2.37
N GLU A 601 -22.65 3.33 -2.57
CA GLU A 601 -21.83 3.32 -3.77
C GLU A 601 -20.89 2.12 -3.78
N TYR A 602 -20.17 1.82 -2.70
CA TYR A 602 -19.14 0.79 -2.68
C TYR A 602 -19.67 -0.65 -2.64
N PHE A 603 -20.78 -0.89 -1.93
CA PHE A 603 -21.25 -2.23 -1.63
C PHE A 603 -22.59 -2.55 -2.33
N PRO A 604 -22.75 -3.74 -2.94
CA PRO A 604 -23.96 -4.14 -3.65
C PRO A 604 -25.10 -4.59 -2.72
N PHE A 605 -24.85 -4.75 -1.42
CA PHE A 605 -25.84 -5.17 -0.43
C PHE A 605 -26.39 -3.97 0.36
N LYS A 606 -27.63 -4.10 0.83
CA LYS A 606 -28.30 -3.05 1.58
C LYS A 606 -27.68 -2.92 2.97
N ALA A 607 -27.22 -1.73 3.34
CA ALA A 607 -26.76 -1.43 4.69
C ALA A 607 -27.90 -1.66 5.71
N GLY A 608 -27.51 -2.13 6.91
CA GLY A 608 -28.43 -2.28 8.02
C GLY A 608 -28.98 -0.93 8.48
N ARG A 609 -30.19 -0.91 9.06
CA ARG A 609 -30.78 0.33 9.60
C ARG A 609 -29.92 0.94 10.71
N ASN A 610 -29.30 0.07 11.52
CA ASN A 610 -28.48 0.42 12.68
C ASN A 610 -26.97 0.39 12.37
N ASP A 611 -26.59 0.63 11.12
CA ASP A 611 -25.19 0.73 10.73
C ASP A 611 -24.64 2.13 11.07
N TYR A 612 -23.92 2.21 12.18
CA TYR A 612 -23.30 3.42 12.73
C TYR A 612 -21.80 3.22 12.95
N HIS A 613 -21.16 2.37 12.14
CA HIS A 613 -19.79 1.92 12.37
C HIS A 613 -18.76 3.05 12.63
N PRO A 614 -18.84 4.26 11.99
CA PRO A 614 -17.97 5.39 12.33
C PRO A 614 -17.96 5.79 13.81
N CYS A 615 -19.02 5.56 14.57
CA CYS A 615 -19.08 5.83 16.01
C CYS A 615 -18.13 4.96 16.84
N SER A 616 -17.65 3.84 16.30
CA SER A 616 -16.72 2.93 16.99
C SER A 616 -15.49 2.54 16.19
N PHE A 617 -15.29 3.15 15.01
CA PHE A 617 -14.13 2.96 14.16
C PHE A 617 -12.88 3.68 14.67
N LEU A 618 -12.29 3.12 15.73
CA LEU A 618 -11.06 3.59 16.38
C LEU A 618 -9.90 3.91 15.41
N PRO A 619 -9.65 3.17 14.31
CA PRO A 619 -8.51 3.47 13.44
C PRO A 619 -8.50 4.87 12.82
N ILE A 620 -9.67 5.49 12.63
CA ILE A 620 -9.79 6.85 12.09
C ILE A 620 -9.94 7.84 13.24
N PHE A 621 -10.93 7.64 14.11
CA PHE A 621 -11.34 8.65 15.10
C PHE A 621 -10.66 8.50 16.46
N GLY A 622 -10.20 7.30 16.82
CA GLY A 622 -9.54 7.03 18.10
C GLY A 622 -8.03 7.29 18.08
N LEU A 623 -7.41 7.19 16.91
CA LEU A 623 -5.96 7.40 16.75
C LEU A 623 -5.74 8.70 15.97
N GLN A 624 -5.61 9.82 16.68
CA GLN A 624 -5.39 11.15 16.09
C GLN A 624 -4.30 11.19 15.00
N PRO A 625 -3.13 10.50 15.13
CA PRO A 625 -2.14 10.50 14.05
C PRO A 625 -2.56 9.75 12.77
N HIS A 626 -3.68 9.03 12.76
CA HIS A 626 -4.12 8.16 11.66
C HIS A 626 -5.27 8.76 10.83
N MET A 627 -5.84 9.89 11.25
CA MET A 627 -6.86 10.63 10.51
C MET A 627 -6.31 11.05 9.14
N ALA A 628 -7.08 10.82 8.07
CA ALA A 628 -6.67 10.99 6.67
C ALA A 628 -5.48 10.09 6.23
N MET A 629 -5.16 9.04 6.98
CA MET A 629 -4.06 8.10 6.66
C MET A 629 -4.49 6.64 6.59
N TYR A 630 -5.78 6.33 6.59
CA TYR A 630 -6.25 4.93 6.52
C TYR A 630 -5.84 4.25 5.20
N TYR A 631 -5.59 5.01 4.12
CA TYR A 631 -5.06 4.52 2.84
C TYR A 631 -3.68 3.85 2.95
N ARG A 632 -2.91 4.14 4.02
CA ARG A 632 -1.55 3.65 4.25
C ARG A 632 -1.40 2.14 4.07
N LYS A 633 -2.38 1.35 4.49
CA LYS A 633 -2.34 -0.11 4.31
C LYS A 633 -2.21 -0.46 2.83
N LEU A 634 -3.09 0.08 2.00
CA LEU A 634 -3.10 -0.17 0.55
C LEU A 634 -1.88 0.46 -0.15
N TRP A 635 -1.44 1.63 0.32
CA TRP A 635 -0.21 2.26 -0.18
C TRP A 635 1.01 1.37 0.05
N THR A 636 1.14 0.82 1.25
CA THR A 636 2.22 -0.11 1.61
C THR A 636 2.15 -1.41 0.79
N GLU A 637 0.94 -1.98 0.61
CA GLU A 637 0.74 -3.16 -0.24
C GLU A 637 1.15 -2.90 -1.69
N MET A 638 0.78 -1.74 -2.24
CA MET A 638 1.20 -1.31 -3.58
C MET A 638 2.73 -1.25 -3.69
N LEU A 639 3.41 -0.55 -2.78
CA LEU A 639 4.87 -0.42 -2.82
C LEU A 639 5.56 -1.79 -2.72
N ALA A 640 5.07 -2.67 -1.85
CA ALA A 640 5.65 -3.99 -1.64
C ALA A 640 5.47 -4.91 -2.86
N LEU A 641 4.27 -4.96 -3.44
CA LEU A 641 3.98 -5.78 -4.62
C LEU A 641 4.72 -5.27 -5.86
N ASP A 642 4.86 -3.95 -6.01
CA ASP A 642 5.62 -3.33 -7.10
C ASP A 642 7.13 -3.64 -6.98
N ILE A 643 7.67 -3.74 -5.75
CA ILE A 643 9.04 -4.24 -5.54
C ILE A 643 9.16 -5.72 -5.92
N HIS A 644 8.17 -6.56 -5.57
CA HIS A 644 8.15 -7.98 -5.95
C HIS A 644 8.20 -8.17 -7.48
N GLU A 645 7.45 -7.35 -8.23
CA GLU A 645 7.44 -7.41 -9.69
C GLU A 645 8.85 -7.15 -10.29
N THR A 646 9.62 -6.23 -9.69
CA THR A 646 11.02 -5.97 -10.07
C THR A 646 11.91 -7.20 -9.85
N PHE A 647 11.75 -7.91 -8.73
CA PHE A 647 12.49 -9.15 -8.47
C PHE A 647 12.13 -10.25 -9.47
N ASP A 648 10.85 -10.34 -9.87
CA ASP A 648 10.42 -11.32 -10.87
C ASP A 648 10.98 -11.00 -12.27
N PHE A 649 11.18 -9.72 -12.61
CA PHE A 649 11.65 -9.29 -13.94
C PHE A 649 13.17 -9.33 -14.11
N GLU A 650 13.95 -8.95 -13.09
CA GLU A 650 15.40 -8.74 -13.25
C GLU A 650 16.25 -10.02 -13.16
N ASP A 651 15.67 -11.17 -12.76
CA ASP A 651 16.28 -12.53 -12.65
C ASP A 651 17.66 -12.61 -11.94
N ASP A 652 18.11 -11.52 -11.30
CA ASP A 652 19.30 -11.44 -10.44
C ASP A 652 18.87 -10.94 -9.05
N VAL A 653 18.41 -11.89 -8.24
CA VAL A 653 17.85 -11.65 -6.91
C VAL A 653 18.88 -11.00 -5.98
N ALA A 654 20.14 -11.41 -6.03
CA ALA A 654 21.18 -10.91 -5.14
C ALA A 654 21.54 -9.46 -5.47
N LYS A 655 21.69 -9.12 -6.75
CA LYS A 655 21.99 -7.75 -7.18
C LYS A 655 20.81 -6.81 -6.93
N THR A 656 19.58 -7.27 -7.17
CA THR A 656 18.36 -6.50 -6.90
C THR A 656 18.19 -6.28 -5.39
N GLY A 657 18.45 -7.31 -4.59
CA GLY A 657 18.45 -7.23 -3.12
C GLY A 657 19.51 -6.28 -2.57
N GLU A 658 20.73 -6.29 -3.12
CA GLU A 658 21.79 -5.33 -2.77
C GLU A 658 21.38 -3.89 -3.12
N ARG A 659 20.74 -3.68 -4.29
CA ARG A 659 20.22 -2.37 -4.68
C ARG A 659 19.12 -1.88 -3.74
N LEU A 660 18.19 -2.76 -3.33
CA LEU A 660 17.15 -2.45 -2.37
C LEU A 660 17.75 -2.09 -0.99
N LYS A 661 18.72 -2.89 -0.53
CA LYS A 661 19.44 -2.70 0.72
C LYS A 661 20.14 -1.35 0.77
N THR A 662 20.96 -1.05 -0.23
CA THR A 662 21.80 0.17 -0.26
C THR A 662 21.00 1.44 -0.52
N THR A 663 19.96 1.36 -1.35
CA THR A 663 19.16 2.53 -1.75
C THR A 663 18.12 2.88 -0.69
N ILE A 664 17.34 1.91 -0.22
CA ILE A 664 16.19 2.18 0.68
C ILE A 664 16.53 1.83 2.13
N LEU A 665 16.97 0.61 2.42
CA LEU A 665 17.04 0.11 3.80
C LEU A 665 18.17 0.72 4.62
N ALA A 666 19.36 0.88 4.02
CA ALA A 666 20.52 1.45 4.68
C ALA A 666 20.32 2.95 5.01
N ARG A 667 19.63 3.67 4.12
CA ARG A 667 19.31 5.10 4.30
C ARG A 667 18.27 5.35 5.40
N GLY A 668 17.37 4.39 5.63
CA GLY A 668 16.27 4.56 6.58
C GLY A 668 15.42 5.79 6.23
N SER A 669 15.08 6.61 7.23
CA SER A 669 14.41 7.89 7.04
C SER A 669 15.37 9.05 6.77
N GLY A 670 16.65 8.77 6.49
CA GLY A 670 17.69 9.76 6.19
C GLY A 670 17.54 10.45 4.82
N ASP A 671 16.68 9.94 3.92
CA ASP A 671 16.40 10.51 2.58
C ASP A 671 14.89 10.45 2.28
N VAL A 672 14.37 11.25 1.35
CA VAL A 672 12.93 11.31 1.05
C VAL A 672 12.47 9.98 0.44
N ALA A 673 11.48 9.30 1.03
CA ALA A 673 11.10 7.95 0.65
C ALA A 673 10.67 7.85 -0.83
N LYS A 674 9.97 8.88 -1.34
CA LYS A 674 9.61 8.95 -2.76
C LYS A 674 10.83 8.97 -3.69
N GLU A 675 11.87 9.73 -3.32
CA GLU A 675 13.12 9.77 -4.08
C GLU A 675 13.92 8.49 -3.95
N LEU A 676 13.97 7.89 -2.75
CA LEU A 676 14.59 6.58 -2.56
C LEU A 676 13.90 5.50 -3.39
N TYR A 677 12.57 5.54 -3.44
CA TYR A 677 11.77 4.64 -4.26
C TYR A 677 12.07 4.84 -5.75
N ARG A 678 12.10 6.09 -6.25
CA ARG A 678 12.48 6.40 -7.63
C ARG A 678 13.90 5.96 -7.98
N ARG A 679 14.86 6.12 -7.07
CA ARG A 679 16.24 5.64 -7.27
C ARG A 679 16.31 4.12 -7.38
N PHE A 680 15.46 3.41 -6.64
CA PHE A 680 15.41 1.94 -6.68
C PHE A 680 14.66 1.40 -7.90
N GLN A 681 13.46 1.94 -8.19
CA GLN A 681 12.57 1.48 -9.26
C GLN A 681 12.82 2.14 -10.62
N GLY A 682 13.47 3.30 -10.67
CA GLY A 682 13.59 4.13 -11.87
C GLY A 682 12.32 4.92 -12.23
N ARG A 683 11.22 4.74 -11.50
CA ARG A 683 9.92 5.40 -11.73
C ARG A 683 9.16 5.67 -10.43
N ASP A 684 8.07 6.44 -10.54
CA ASP A 684 7.09 6.59 -9.46
C ASP A 684 6.30 5.27 -9.21
N PRO A 685 5.76 5.08 -7.99
CA PRO A 685 4.91 3.93 -7.67
C PRO A 685 3.70 3.83 -8.59
N SER A 686 3.30 2.60 -8.92
CA SER A 686 2.12 2.34 -9.75
C SER A 686 1.15 1.36 -9.11
N VAL A 687 -0.15 1.50 -9.40
CA VAL A 687 -1.19 0.59 -8.87
C VAL A 687 -1.26 -0.75 -9.62
N GLY A 688 -0.41 -0.98 -10.63
CA GLY A 688 -0.44 -2.17 -11.48
C GLY A 688 -0.33 -3.45 -10.67
N ALA A 689 0.78 -3.62 -9.96
CA ALA A 689 1.11 -4.82 -9.19
C ALA A 689 0.04 -5.19 -8.15
N ILE A 690 -0.50 -4.21 -7.41
CA ILE A 690 -1.57 -4.48 -6.43
C ILE A 690 -2.87 -4.92 -7.09
N CYS A 691 -3.22 -4.35 -8.25
CA CYS A 691 -4.42 -4.77 -8.97
C CYS A 691 -4.23 -6.17 -9.55
N ASP A 692 -3.07 -6.47 -10.13
CA ASP A 692 -2.76 -7.77 -10.73
C ASP A 692 -2.69 -8.88 -9.66
N PHE A 693 -2.35 -8.54 -8.42
CA PHE A 693 -2.43 -9.47 -7.29
C PHE A 693 -3.87 -9.94 -7.00
N TYR A 694 -4.86 -9.05 -7.11
CA TYR A 694 -6.27 -9.36 -6.85
C TYR A 694 -7.03 -9.81 -8.10
N ASP A 695 -6.57 -9.41 -9.28
CA ASP A 695 -7.09 -9.76 -10.59
C ASP A 695 -5.93 -10.23 -11.50
N PRO A 696 -5.40 -11.42 -11.23
CA PRO A 696 -4.31 -11.95 -12.03
C PRO A 696 -4.77 -12.05 -13.49
N PRO A 697 -3.99 -11.54 -14.46
CA PRO A 697 -4.32 -11.73 -15.86
C PRO A 697 -4.53 -13.22 -16.11
N SER A 698 -5.53 -13.56 -16.93
CA SER A 698 -6.13 -14.90 -17.12
C SER A 698 -5.16 -16.02 -17.53
N PHE A 699 -3.86 -15.73 -17.58
CA PHE A 699 -2.76 -16.65 -17.81
C PHE A 699 -2.52 -17.66 -16.68
N TYR A 700 -2.90 -17.35 -15.42
CA TYR A 700 -2.69 -18.27 -14.28
C TYR A 700 -3.78 -19.35 -14.11
N HIS A 701 -4.86 -19.31 -14.89
CA HIS A 701 -5.80 -20.42 -15.03
C HIS A 701 -5.43 -21.26 -16.26
N LEU A 702 -4.32 -21.99 -16.18
CA LEU A 702 -4.02 -23.09 -17.10
C LEU A 702 -3.65 -24.31 -16.26
N GLU A 703 -4.32 -25.42 -16.58
CA GLU A 703 -4.23 -26.77 -15.97
C GLU A 703 -5.19 -27.01 -14.79
N GLY A 704 -6.49 -27.22 -15.06
CA GLY A 704 -7.38 -27.76 -14.02
C GLY A 704 -8.83 -28.04 -14.43
N GLU A 705 -9.53 -27.10 -15.07
CA GLU A 705 -11.01 -27.17 -15.11
C GLU A 705 -11.60 -27.60 -16.47
N ALA A 706 -11.00 -28.57 -17.16
CA ALA A 706 -11.58 -29.11 -18.40
C ALA A 706 -11.82 -30.64 -18.42
N ASN A 707 -11.56 -31.39 -17.34
CA ASN A 707 -11.73 -32.85 -17.32
C ASN A 707 -12.60 -33.35 -16.15
N MET A 708 -13.85 -32.87 -16.06
CA MET A 708 -14.91 -33.62 -15.37
C MET A 708 -16.05 -33.93 -16.35
N SER A 709 -15.83 -34.88 -17.27
CA SER A 709 -16.90 -35.79 -17.71
C SER A 709 -16.32 -37.03 -18.40
N ASN A 710 -16.67 -38.21 -17.84
CA ASN A 710 -16.68 -39.55 -18.44
C ASN A 710 -15.34 -40.16 -18.94
N THR A 711 -14.81 -41.16 -18.23
CA THR A 711 -14.98 -42.62 -18.48
C THR A 711 -13.80 -43.42 -17.90
N THR A 712 -14.12 -44.46 -17.15
CA THR A 712 -13.23 -45.43 -16.51
C THR A 712 -12.40 -46.24 -17.53
N THR A 713 -11.06 -46.20 -17.46
CA THR A 713 -10.22 -47.39 -17.75
C THR A 713 -8.83 -47.28 -17.11
N THR A 714 -8.39 -48.36 -16.49
CA THR A 714 -7.09 -48.58 -15.84
C THR A 714 -5.89 -48.49 -16.79
N ALA A 715 -4.85 -47.71 -16.43
CA ALA A 715 -3.45 -48.01 -16.78
C ALA A 715 -2.50 -47.22 -15.86
N SER A 716 -1.54 -47.94 -15.28
CA SER A 716 -0.37 -47.47 -14.54
C SER A 716 0.62 -46.70 -15.43
N GLY A 717 1.26 -45.65 -14.92
CA GLY A 717 2.44 -45.04 -15.54
C GLY A 717 2.94 -43.79 -14.81
N ASP A 718 4.23 -43.78 -14.53
CA ASP A 718 5.00 -42.79 -13.76
C ASP A 718 4.93 -41.33 -14.25
N ALA A 719 5.17 -40.42 -13.31
CA ALA A 719 5.41 -39.00 -13.52
C ALA A 719 6.60 -38.75 -14.46
N LYS A 720 6.45 -37.81 -15.41
CA LYS A 720 7.56 -37.23 -16.17
C LYS A 720 7.37 -35.72 -16.37
N ALA A 721 8.46 -35.01 -16.09
CA ALA A 721 8.71 -33.62 -16.43
C ALA A 721 8.41 -33.32 -17.92
N THR A 722 8.11 -32.06 -18.22
CA THR A 722 7.98 -31.50 -19.58
C THR A 722 9.26 -31.77 -20.39
N GLU A 723 9.34 -32.95 -21.01
CA GLU A 723 10.40 -33.33 -21.93
C GLU A 723 10.29 -32.47 -23.19
N VAL A 724 11.27 -31.59 -23.41
CA VAL A 724 11.48 -30.93 -24.71
C VAL A 724 11.70 -32.01 -25.76
N THR A 725 10.79 -32.12 -26.72
CA THR A 725 10.87 -33.14 -27.77
C THR A 725 11.53 -32.55 -29.02
N VAL A 726 12.69 -33.10 -29.40
CA VAL A 726 13.37 -32.75 -30.65
C VAL A 726 12.76 -33.57 -31.78
N VAL A 727 12.09 -32.91 -32.73
CA VAL A 727 11.40 -33.57 -33.85
C VAL A 727 12.24 -33.45 -35.13
N THR A 728 12.39 -34.57 -35.84
CA THR A 728 13.18 -34.70 -37.08
C THR A 728 12.38 -34.45 -38.37
N GLU A 729 11.06 -34.28 -38.25
CA GLU A 729 10.13 -33.88 -39.32
C GLU A 729 9.34 -32.62 -38.91
N VAL A 730 8.88 -31.81 -39.87
CA VAL A 730 8.12 -30.60 -39.55
C VAL A 730 6.70 -30.97 -39.08
N PRO A 731 6.27 -30.57 -37.87
CA PRO A 731 4.95 -30.88 -37.36
C PRO A 731 3.83 -30.35 -38.27
N PRO A 732 2.75 -31.12 -38.52
CA PRO A 732 1.60 -30.66 -39.29
C PRO A 732 0.95 -29.37 -38.72
N SER A 733 1.00 -29.19 -37.40
CA SER A 733 0.50 -28.00 -36.71
C SER A 733 1.28 -26.74 -37.08
N LEU A 734 2.59 -26.84 -37.37
CA LEU A 734 3.42 -25.72 -37.82
C LEU A 734 3.09 -25.31 -39.26
N HIS A 735 2.86 -26.29 -40.14
CA HIS A 735 2.34 -26.04 -41.49
C HIS A 735 0.96 -25.39 -41.44
N ARG A 736 0.08 -25.84 -40.53
CA ARG A 736 -1.24 -25.25 -40.34
C ARG A 736 -1.16 -23.80 -39.85
N ALA A 737 -0.30 -23.52 -38.87
CA ALA A 737 -0.09 -22.18 -38.34
C ALA A 737 0.43 -21.22 -39.42
N LEU A 738 1.42 -21.65 -40.21
CA LEU A 738 1.96 -20.86 -41.33
C LEU A 738 0.89 -20.57 -42.40
N LEU A 739 0.09 -21.56 -42.80
CA LEU A 739 -0.96 -21.35 -43.80
C LEU A 739 -2.09 -20.47 -43.28
N LEU A 740 -2.46 -20.58 -41.99
CA LEU A 740 -3.44 -19.69 -41.37
C LEU A 740 -2.91 -18.26 -41.26
N MET A 741 -1.64 -18.08 -40.93
CA MET A 741 -0.98 -16.77 -40.92
C MET A 741 -1.01 -16.11 -42.29
N VAL A 742 -0.57 -16.82 -43.34
CA VAL A 742 -0.52 -16.24 -44.69
C VAL A 742 -1.93 -15.98 -45.23
N LYS A 743 -2.92 -16.82 -44.86
CA LYS A 743 -4.32 -16.60 -45.21
C LYS A 743 -4.93 -15.37 -44.53
N ASN A 744 -4.58 -15.10 -43.28
CA ASN A 744 -5.17 -14.00 -42.49
C ASN A 744 -4.48 -12.65 -42.73
N PHE A 745 -3.16 -12.65 -42.96
CA PHE A 745 -2.36 -11.41 -43.01
C PHE A 745 -1.81 -11.04 -44.39
N PHE A 746 -1.89 -11.95 -45.38
CA PHE A 746 -1.30 -11.72 -46.71
C PHE A 746 -2.31 -11.98 -47.85
N SER A 747 -1.96 -11.57 -49.07
CA SER A 747 -2.83 -11.77 -50.23
C SER A 747 -2.86 -13.24 -50.68
N LYS A 748 -3.90 -13.62 -51.44
CA LYS A 748 -4.05 -14.98 -52.00
C LYS A 748 -2.85 -15.43 -52.84
N GLU A 749 -2.11 -14.51 -53.44
CA GLU A 749 -0.91 -14.80 -54.24
C GLU A 749 0.28 -15.21 -53.36
N HIS A 750 0.46 -14.56 -52.21
CA HIS A 750 1.47 -14.92 -51.21
C HIS A 750 1.20 -16.31 -50.61
N TYR A 751 -0.08 -16.64 -50.41
CA TYR A 751 -0.50 -17.96 -49.95
C TYR A 751 -0.05 -19.08 -50.90
N LEU A 752 -0.21 -18.88 -52.22
CA LEU A 752 0.24 -19.85 -53.21
C LEU A 752 1.76 -20.01 -53.19
N VAL A 753 2.51 -18.91 -53.14
CA VAL A 753 3.98 -18.94 -53.07
C VAL A 753 4.45 -19.74 -51.86
N VAL A 754 3.93 -19.45 -50.66
CA VAL A 754 4.30 -20.18 -49.43
C VAL A 754 3.88 -21.65 -49.48
N TYR A 755 2.70 -21.96 -50.02
CA TYR A 755 2.22 -23.33 -50.17
C TYR A 755 3.14 -24.20 -51.04
N TYR A 756 3.64 -23.67 -52.17
CA TYR A 756 4.54 -24.41 -53.05
C TYR A 756 5.94 -24.56 -52.47
N ILE A 757 6.46 -23.55 -51.76
CA ILE A 757 7.76 -23.65 -51.06
C ILE A 757 7.67 -24.70 -49.94
N MET A 758 6.59 -24.68 -49.15
CA MET A 758 6.34 -25.64 -48.06
C MET A 758 6.34 -27.10 -48.53
N ARG A 759 5.78 -27.37 -49.72
CA ARG A 759 5.70 -28.73 -50.26
C ARG A 759 7.02 -29.23 -50.87
N ALA A 760 7.90 -28.32 -51.27
CA ALA A 760 9.16 -28.65 -51.93
C ALA A 760 10.37 -28.66 -50.98
N VAL A 761 10.20 -28.25 -49.71
CA VAL A 761 11.25 -28.03 -48.68
C VAL A 761 12.22 -26.89 -49.04
N CYS A 762 12.78 -26.91 -50.25
CA CYS A 762 13.46 -25.79 -50.89
C CYS A 762 13.14 -25.79 -52.40
N ILE A 763 13.15 -24.62 -53.06
CA ILE A 763 12.84 -24.53 -54.49
C ILE A 763 13.67 -23.45 -55.20
N ARG A 764 14.10 -23.74 -56.44
CA ARG A 764 14.77 -22.78 -57.33
C ARG A 764 13.78 -21.72 -57.83
N GLU A 765 14.23 -20.46 -57.96
CA GLU A 765 13.38 -19.35 -58.46
C GLU A 765 12.72 -19.67 -59.81
N GLU A 766 13.45 -20.30 -60.73
CA GLU A 766 12.96 -20.69 -62.06
C GLU A 766 11.88 -21.78 -62.00
N ASN A 767 12.01 -22.74 -61.07
CA ASN A 767 11.02 -23.80 -60.85
C ASN A 767 9.73 -23.22 -60.22
N LEU A 768 9.88 -22.29 -59.29
CA LEU A 768 8.75 -21.58 -58.67
C LEU A 768 8.01 -20.71 -59.70
N ARG A 769 8.75 -20.03 -60.58
CA ARG A 769 8.19 -19.27 -61.71
C ARG A 769 7.41 -20.16 -62.66
N THR A 770 8.00 -21.29 -63.06
CA THR A 770 7.38 -22.21 -64.02
C THR A 770 6.11 -22.87 -63.45
N ARG A 771 6.08 -23.17 -62.14
CA ARG A 771 4.90 -23.75 -61.50
C ARG A 771 3.78 -22.75 -61.22
N LEU A 772 4.10 -21.48 -60.94
CA LEU A 772 3.11 -20.44 -60.63
C LEU A 772 2.65 -19.63 -61.85
N ASN A 773 3.37 -19.71 -62.98
CA ASN A 773 3.13 -18.88 -64.17
C ASN A 773 3.08 -17.37 -63.88
N PHE A 774 3.81 -16.90 -62.87
CA PHE A 774 3.93 -15.47 -62.55
C PHE A 774 4.99 -14.79 -63.42
N ASP A 775 4.79 -13.51 -63.73
CA ASP A 775 5.84 -12.69 -64.33
C ASP A 775 7.02 -12.54 -63.36
N GLN A 776 8.25 -12.54 -63.88
CA GLN A 776 9.48 -12.58 -63.07
C GLN A 776 9.57 -11.38 -62.13
N LYS A 777 9.14 -10.21 -62.58
CA LYS A 777 9.10 -9.00 -61.75
C LYS A 777 8.08 -9.10 -60.62
N HIS A 778 6.90 -9.68 -60.91
CA HIS A 778 5.84 -9.87 -59.93
C HIS A 778 6.22 -10.91 -58.87
N LEU A 779 6.78 -12.05 -59.28
CA LEU A 779 7.24 -13.10 -58.36
C LEU A 779 8.32 -12.58 -57.41
N ARG A 780 9.28 -11.80 -57.92
CA ARG A 780 10.32 -11.18 -57.08
C ARG A 780 9.74 -10.17 -56.10
N GLN A 781 8.70 -9.42 -56.48
CA GLN A 781 8.02 -8.50 -55.58
C GLN A 781 7.30 -9.23 -54.44
N LEU A 782 6.60 -10.33 -54.73
CA LEU A 782 5.96 -11.17 -53.72
C LEU A 782 6.99 -11.82 -52.79
N LEU A 783 8.08 -12.37 -53.34
CA LEU A 783 9.17 -12.97 -52.56
C LEU A 783 9.92 -11.94 -51.72
N ALA A 784 10.13 -10.72 -52.22
CA ALA A 784 10.70 -9.63 -51.45
C ALA A 784 9.80 -9.25 -50.26
N GLY A 785 8.47 -9.21 -50.47
CA GLY A 785 7.50 -9.02 -49.38
C GLY A 785 7.60 -10.08 -48.29
N LEU A 786 7.65 -11.38 -48.68
CA LEU A 786 7.79 -12.49 -47.72
C LEU A 786 9.14 -12.50 -47.00
N LYS A 787 10.20 -12.04 -47.66
CA LYS A 787 11.54 -11.90 -47.08
C LYS A 787 11.64 -10.77 -46.07
N ASN A 788 11.05 -9.61 -46.38
CA ASN A 788 11.00 -8.47 -45.46
C ASN A 788 10.26 -8.84 -44.16
N GLU A 789 9.25 -9.70 -44.28
CA GLU A 789 8.48 -10.25 -43.16
C GLU A 789 9.13 -11.49 -42.51
N LYS A 790 10.37 -11.82 -42.91
CA LYS A 790 11.19 -12.92 -42.40
C LYS A 790 10.56 -14.32 -42.49
N LEU A 791 9.54 -14.52 -43.32
CA LEU A 791 8.86 -15.80 -43.53
C LEU A 791 9.63 -16.74 -44.46
N VAL A 792 10.35 -16.18 -45.44
CA VAL A 792 11.13 -16.92 -46.43
C VAL A 792 12.58 -16.44 -46.39
N LYS A 793 13.53 -17.37 -46.42
CA LYS A 793 14.97 -17.12 -46.60
C LYS A 793 15.40 -17.56 -48.00
N ASP A 794 16.45 -16.94 -48.51
CA ASP A 794 17.14 -17.38 -49.72
C ASP A 794 18.57 -17.79 -49.47
N ARG A 795 19.08 -18.69 -50.30
CA ARG A 795 20.50 -19.05 -50.37
C ARG A 795 20.97 -18.96 -51.82
N LEU A 796 22.08 -18.26 -52.03
CA LEU A 796 22.75 -18.11 -53.31
C LEU A 796 23.79 -19.22 -53.46
N LEU A 797 23.74 -19.95 -54.58
CA LEU A 797 24.71 -20.98 -54.91
C LEU A 797 25.35 -20.65 -56.26
N GLN A 798 26.68 -20.58 -56.31
CA GLN A 798 27.41 -20.33 -57.55
C GLN A 798 27.70 -21.66 -58.26
N GLN A 799 27.09 -21.86 -59.42
CA GLN A 799 27.32 -23.04 -60.26
C GLN A 799 28.01 -22.62 -61.56
N LYS A 800 28.94 -23.45 -62.06
CA LYS A 800 29.54 -23.24 -63.38
C LYS A 800 28.59 -23.79 -64.44
N ASN A 801 28.14 -22.94 -65.37
CA ASN A 801 27.38 -23.39 -66.54
C ASN A 801 28.26 -24.25 -67.47
N GLU A 802 27.65 -24.95 -68.42
CA GLU A 802 28.30 -25.75 -69.47
C GLU A 802 29.39 -24.99 -70.27
N THR A 803 29.39 -23.66 -70.23
CA THR A 803 30.39 -22.78 -70.86
C THR A 803 31.46 -22.24 -69.88
N GLY A 804 31.57 -22.78 -68.67
CA GLY A 804 32.58 -22.43 -67.67
C GLY A 804 32.41 -21.08 -66.97
N ARG A 805 31.27 -20.39 -67.14
CA ARG A 805 30.93 -19.15 -66.43
C ARG A 805 30.18 -19.45 -65.13
N ASN A 806 30.55 -18.78 -64.04
CA ASN A 806 29.85 -18.87 -62.76
C ASN A 806 28.50 -18.13 -62.87
N VAL A 807 27.40 -18.85 -62.69
CA VAL A 807 26.04 -18.31 -62.57
C VAL A 807 25.54 -18.56 -61.15
N SER A 808 25.03 -17.52 -60.50
CA SER A 808 24.43 -17.60 -59.17
C SER A 808 22.96 -18.01 -59.29
N ILE A 809 22.60 -19.17 -58.74
CA ILE A 809 21.22 -19.65 -58.65
C ILE A 809 20.70 -19.37 -57.23
N ILE A 810 19.47 -18.87 -57.12
CA ILE A 810 18.82 -18.53 -55.85
C ILE A 810 17.81 -19.64 -55.49
N PHE A 811 17.96 -20.19 -54.30
CA PHE A 811 17.02 -21.13 -53.68
C PHE A 811 16.24 -20.43 -52.58
N TYR A 812 14.94 -20.72 -52.48
CA TYR A 812 14.07 -20.21 -51.42
C TYR A 812 13.56 -21.34 -50.52
N PHE A 813 13.54 -21.10 -49.22
CA PHE A 813 12.99 -22.01 -48.21
C PHE A 813 12.31 -21.23 -47.07
N ILE A 814 11.45 -21.91 -46.31
CA ILE A 814 10.68 -21.29 -45.22
C ILE A 814 11.56 -21.16 -43.98
N ASN A 815 11.50 -19.99 -43.32
CA ASN A 815 12.26 -19.72 -42.12
C ASN A 815 11.51 -20.17 -40.86
N TYR A 816 11.47 -21.48 -40.60
CA TYR A 816 10.69 -22.05 -39.48
C TYR A 816 11.08 -21.50 -38.09
N ARG A 817 12.32 -21.02 -37.92
CA ARG A 817 12.79 -20.39 -36.68
C ARG A 817 12.03 -19.11 -36.32
N ALA A 818 11.65 -18.32 -37.32
CA ALA A 818 11.07 -16.99 -37.08
C ALA A 818 9.53 -16.96 -37.12
N ILE A 819 8.87 -18.01 -37.63
CA ILE A 819 7.42 -17.98 -37.91
C ILE A 819 6.61 -17.69 -36.65
N ILE A 820 6.90 -18.36 -35.54
CA ILE A 820 6.12 -18.20 -34.30
C ILE A 820 6.26 -16.78 -33.77
N ASN A 821 7.45 -16.20 -33.81
CA ASN A 821 7.70 -14.84 -33.34
C ASN A 821 7.08 -13.78 -34.24
N VAL A 822 7.19 -13.95 -35.56
CA VAL A 822 6.51 -13.05 -36.52
C VAL A 822 4.99 -13.16 -36.37
N LEU A 823 4.46 -14.35 -36.09
CA LEU A 823 3.04 -14.57 -35.84
C LEU A 823 2.57 -13.89 -34.55
N LYS A 824 3.29 -14.11 -33.44
CA LYS A 824 3.05 -13.45 -32.15
C LYS A 824 3.03 -11.93 -32.33
N TYR A 825 4.06 -11.38 -32.96
CA TYR A 825 4.19 -9.94 -33.24
C TYR A 825 3.01 -9.38 -34.06
N LYS A 826 2.59 -10.05 -35.15
CA LYS A 826 1.47 -9.55 -35.98
C LYS A 826 0.13 -9.56 -35.24
N ILE A 827 -0.09 -10.56 -34.39
CA ILE A 827 -1.32 -10.62 -33.57
C ILE A 827 -1.35 -9.47 -32.57
N ASP A 828 -0.24 -9.25 -31.86
CA ASP A 828 -0.12 -8.19 -30.87
C ASP A 828 -0.22 -6.80 -31.50
N HIS A 829 0.44 -6.57 -32.63
CA HIS A 829 0.35 -5.30 -33.35
C HIS A 829 -1.09 -4.98 -33.78
N MET A 830 -1.84 -5.97 -34.28
CA MET A 830 -3.25 -5.78 -34.64
C MET A 830 -4.12 -5.49 -33.41
N ARG A 831 -3.84 -6.15 -32.29
CA ARG A 831 -4.52 -5.90 -31.02
C ARG A 831 -4.28 -4.47 -30.52
N GLN A 832 -3.03 -4.04 -30.49
CA GLN A 832 -2.66 -2.68 -30.09
C GLN A 832 -3.31 -1.61 -31.00
N MET A 833 -3.38 -1.86 -32.31
CA MET A 833 -4.08 -0.97 -33.24
C MET A 833 -5.58 -0.87 -32.95
N LEU A 834 -6.23 -1.97 -32.59
CA LEU A 834 -7.66 -1.99 -32.23
C LEU A 834 -7.92 -1.27 -30.91
N GLU A 835 -7.09 -1.51 -29.90
CA GLU A 835 -7.19 -0.86 -28.58
C GLU A 835 -6.93 0.66 -28.67
N ALA A 836 -5.94 1.08 -29.47
CA ALA A 836 -5.66 2.49 -29.72
C ALA A 836 -6.84 3.18 -30.44
N ARG A 837 -7.48 2.47 -31.38
CA ARG A 837 -8.67 2.99 -32.08
C ARG A 837 -9.87 3.11 -31.15
N GLU A 838 -10.10 2.12 -30.29
CA GLU A 838 -11.17 2.16 -29.29
C GLU A 838 -10.97 3.30 -28.29
N LYS A 839 -9.74 3.51 -27.82
CA LYS A 839 -9.38 4.64 -26.94
C LYS A 839 -9.63 5.99 -27.60
N ASN A 840 -9.24 6.14 -28.88
CA ASN A 840 -9.48 7.37 -29.64
C ASN A 840 -10.96 7.63 -29.94
N GLU A 841 -11.78 6.58 -30.08
CA GLU A 841 -13.23 6.73 -30.28
C GLU A 841 -13.96 6.98 -28.95
N LEU A 842 -13.47 6.44 -27.83
CA LEU A 842 -13.98 6.72 -26.47
C LEU A 842 -13.72 8.17 -26.01
N GLN A 843 -12.68 8.81 -26.52
CA GLN A 843 -12.31 10.18 -26.19
C GLN A 843 -13.05 11.25 -27.02
N LYS A 844 -13.97 10.87 -27.90
CA LYS A 844 -14.78 11.83 -28.67
C LYS A 844 -16.12 12.10 -28.01
N ALA A 845 -16.16 13.01 -27.04
CA ALA A 845 -17.36 13.78 -26.80
C ALA A 845 -17.33 14.99 -27.76
N ASN A 846 -18.25 15.04 -28.73
CA ASN A 846 -18.31 16.17 -29.65
C ASN A 846 -19.40 17.14 -29.17
N TYR A 847 -19.04 18.40 -28.97
CA TYR A 847 -20.01 19.46 -28.72
C TYR A 847 -20.60 19.93 -30.04
N LYS A 848 -21.91 20.10 -30.16
CA LYS A 848 -22.58 20.51 -31.39
C LYS A 848 -23.47 21.71 -31.14
N CYS A 849 -23.37 22.72 -32.01
CA CYS A 849 -24.29 23.84 -31.98
C CYS A 849 -25.64 23.47 -32.57
N ASP A 850 -26.72 23.69 -31.82
CA ASP A 850 -28.09 23.36 -32.26
C ASP A 850 -28.58 24.24 -33.41
N GLN A 851 -27.99 25.42 -33.60
CA GLN A 851 -28.43 26.38 -34.62
C GLN A 851 -27.69 26.26 -35.96
N CYS A 852 -26.37 26.04 -35.94
CA CYS A 852 -25.57 25.98 -37.17
C CYS A 852 -24.93 24.60 -37.44
N GLY A 853 -25.08 23.65 -36.52
CA GLY A 853 -24.55 22.30 -36.65
C GLY A 853 -23.03 22.19 -36.55
N ALA A 854 -22.32 23.28 -36.21
CA ALA A 854 -20.87 23.27 -36.01
C ALA A 854 -20.51 22.35 -34.84
N GLN A 855 -19.48 21.52 -35.04
CA GLN A 855 -18.94 20.62 -34.03
C GLN A 855 -17.66 21.22 -33.42
N TYR A 856 -17.49 21.01 -32.11
CA TYR A 856 -16.39 21.51 -31.30
C TYR A 856 -15.81 20.36 -30.48
N GLU A 857 -14.49 20.32 -30.34
CA GLU A 857 -13.78 19.33 -29.52
C GLU A 857 -13.64 19.84 -28.07
N ASP A 858 -13.30 18.96 -27.13
CA ASP A 858 -13.10 19.34 -25.71
C ASP A 858 -12.06 20.46 -25.54
N MET A 859 -11.05 20.52 -26.41
CA MET A 859 -10.04 21.61 -26.38
C MET A 859 -10.59 22.97 -26.83
N ASP A 860 -11.75 23.01 -27.49
CA ASP A 860 -12.38 24.25 -27.92
C ASP A 860 -13.32 24.84 -26.86
N ILE A 861 -13.51 24.18 -25.71
CA ILE A 861 -14.43 24.62 -24.63
C ILE A 861 -14.12 26.06 -24.19
N ASP A 862 -12.85 26.42 -24.00
CA ASP A 862 -12.44 27.77 -23.61
C ASP A 862 -12.88 28.84 -24.63
N ARG A 863 -13.06 28.47 -25.89
CA ARG A 863 -13.46 29.38 -26.98
C ARG A 863 -14.97 29.50 -27.14
N ILE A 864 -15.73 28.52 -26.66
CA ILE A 864 -17.19 28.52 -26.73
C ILE A 864 -17.83 28.81 -25.37
N PHE A 865 -17.06 28.91 -24.29
CA PHE A 865 -17.60 29.25 -22.97
C PHE A 865 -17.82 30.77 -22.81
N ASP A 866 -19.04 31.18 -22.47
CA ASP A 866 -19.36 32.57 -22.13
C ASP A 866 -19.38 32.74 -20.60
N PRO A 867 -18.38 33.44 -20.01
CA PRO A 867 -18.24 33.59 -18.55
C PRO A 867 -19.41 34.35 -17.90
N GLN A 868 -20.14 35.18 -18.64
CA GLN A 868 -21.22 35.99 -18.08
C GLN A 868 -22.52 35.22 -17.91
N THR A 869 -22.73 34.18 -18.72
CA THR A 869 -23.98 33.40 -18.72
C THR A 869 -23.78 31.97 -18.24
N GLY A 870 -22.53 31.49 -18.16
CA GLY A 870 -22.20 30.11 -17.79
C GLY A 870 -22.63 29.07 -18.83
N THR A 871 -22.93 29.51 -20.06
CA THR A 871 -23.42 28.64 -21.16
C THR A 871 -22.39 28.52 -22.28
N LEU A 872 -22.40 27.40 -22.98
CA LEU A 872 -21.55 27.18 -24.15
C LEU A 872 -22.23 27.80 -25.38
N LYS A 873 -21.64 28.84 -25.94
CA LYS A 873 -22.09 29.55 -27.15
C LYS A 873 -21.17 29.29 -28.33
N CYS A 874 -21.78 28.96 -29.45
CA CYS A 874 -21.11 28.71 -30.70
C CYS A 874 -20.42 29.99 -31.19
N TRP A 875 -19.12 29.91 -31.52
CA TRP A 875 -18.42 31.10 -32.04
C TRP A 875 -19.10 31.66 -33.30
N ARG A 876 -19.70 30.78 -34.12
CA ARG A 876 -20.16 31.12 -35.47
C ARG A 876 -21.51 31.83 -35.48
N CYS A 877 -22.45 31.33 -34.70
CA CYS A 877 -23.82 31.85 -34.71
C CYS A 877 -24.30 32.32 -33.33
N GLN A 878 -23.47 32.27 -32.29
CA GLN A 878 -23.82 32.63 -30.91
C GLN A 878 -24.96 31.80 -30.31
N GLY A 879 -25.36 30.72 -30.98
CA GLY A 879 -26.36 29.76 -30.50
C GLY A 879 -25.77 28.81 -29.47
N GLU A 880 -26.62 28.26 -28.62
CA GLU A 880 -26.23 27.30 -27.58
C GLU A 880 -25.61 26.03 -28.20
N VAL A 881 -24.55 25.55 -27.55
CA VAL A 881 -23.81 24.35 -27.93
C VAL A 881 -24.07 23.28 -26.89
N THR A 882 -24.63 22.18 -27.33
CA THR A 882 -24.98 21.03 -26.48
C THR A 882 -24.03 19.87 -26.77
N GLN A 883 -23.84 18.97 -25.81
CA GLN A 883 -23.05 17.76 -26.03
C GLN A 883 -23.81 16.82 -26.98
N ASP A 884 -23.17 16.39 -28.06
CA ASP A 884 -23.73 15.42 -28.99
C ASP A 884 -23.65 14.01 -28.39
N ILE A 885 -24.72 13.64 -27.69
CA ILE A 885 -24.88 12.31 -27.05
C ILE A 885 -25.00 11.19 -28.10
N THR A 886 -25.17 11.52 -29.39
CA THR A 886 -25.23 10.51 -30.47
C THR A 886 -23.87 10.09 -31.02
N GLY A 887 -22.79 10.76 -30.60
CA GLY A 887 -21.39 10.41 -30.93
C GLY A 887 -20.73 9.40 -29.99
N GLY A 888 -21.48 8.81 -29.05
CA GLY A 888 -20.94 7.81 -28.12
C GLY A 888 -20.63 6.46 -28.79
N PRO A 889 -19.74 5.64 -28.18
CA PRO A 889 -19.32 4.36 -28.74
C PRO A 889 -20.52 3.42 -28.93
N THR A 890 -20.79 3.03 -30.17
CA THR A 890 -21.83 2.03 -30.46
C THR A 890 -21.48 0.66 -29.87
N GLN A 891 -22.49 -0.17 -29.58
CA GLN A 891 -22.29 -1.55 -29.11
C GLN A 891 -21.41 -2.38 -30.07
N VAL A 892 -21.34 -1.98 -31.35
CA VAL A 892 -20.48 -2.57 -32.38
C VAL A 892 -19.00 -2.24 -32.13
N THR A 893 -18.68 -1.04 -31.63
CA THR A 893 -17.31 -0.61 -31.34
C THR A 893 -16.73 -1.37 -30.14
N ARG A 894 -17.53 -1.55 -29.08
CA ARG A 894 -17.17 -2.32 -27.87
C ARG A 894 -16.96 -3.82 -28.12
N THR A 895 -17.37 -4.33 -29.29
CA THR A 895 -17.27 -5.76 -29.65
C THR A 895 -16.20 -6.05 -30.70
N LEU A 896 -15.44 -5.06 -31.19
CA LEU A 896 -14.41 -5.29 -32.22
C LEU A 896 -13.25 -6.15 -31.71
N LEU A 897 -12.77 -5.89 -30.49
CA LEU A 897 -11.70 -6.67 -29.87
C LEU A 897 -12.16 -8.10 -29.54
N ALA A 898 -13.40 -8.24 -29.05
CA ALA A 898 -14.00 -9.55 -28.79
C ALA A 898 -14.15 -10.39 -30.08
N ARG A 899 -14.64 -9.79 -31.17
CA ARG A 899 -14.74 -10.45 -32.48
C ARG A 899 -13.37 -10.81 -33.06
N PHE A 900 -12.37 -9.95 -32.88
CA PHE A 900 -10.99 -10.25 -33.27
C PHE A 900 -10.46 -11.47 -32.52
N ASN A 901 -10.66 -11.53 -31.21
CA ASN A 901 -10.23 -12.66 -30.39
C ASN A 901 -10.93 -13.97 -30.81
N GLU A 902 -12.25 -13.93 -31.05
CA GLU A 902 -13.00 -15.09 -31.55
C GLU A 902 -12.49 -15.59 -32.90
N GLN A 903 -12.21 -14.68 -33.85
CA GLN A 903 -11.71 -15.03 -35.18
C GLN A 903 -10.29 -15.62 -35.14
N MET A 904 -9.50 -15.25 -34.14
CA MET A 904 -8.10 -15.66 -33.99
C MET A 904 -7.93 -16.94 -33.15
N LEU A 905 -8.99 -17.45 -32.51
CA LEU A 905 -9.00 -18.72 -31.76
C LEU A 905 -8.37 -19.91 -32.51
N PRO A 906 -8.66 -20.16 -33.80
CA PRO A 906 -8.07 -21.29 -34.53
C PRO A 906 -6.54 -21.16 -34.69
N LEU A 907 -6.03 -19.93 -34.72
CA LEU A 907 -4.61 -19.64 -34.82
C LEU A 907 -3.92 -19.80 -33.45
N PHE A 908 -4.57 -19.34 -32.38
CA PHE A 908 -4.09 -19.53 -31.01
C PHE A 908 -4.01 -21.01 -30.63
N ALA A 909 -5.01 -21.81 -31.03
CA ALA A 909 -4.97 -23.26 -30.85
C ALA A 909 -3.77 -23.89 -31.55
N ALA A 910 -3.47 -23.48 -32.79
CA ALA A 910 -2.31 -24.00 -33.54
C ALA A 910 -0.96 -23.60 -32.92
N ILE A 911 -0.87 -22.42 -32.29
CA ILE A 911 0.35 -22.00 -31.56
C ILE A 911 0.53 -22.80 -30.27
N ARG A 912 -0.57 -23.09 -29.54
CA ARG A 912 -0.53 -23.88 -28.30
C ARG A 912 -0.05 -25.31 -28.54
N GLU A 913 -0.44 -25.93 -29.65
CA GLU A 913 0.05 -27.26 -30.06
C GLU A 913 1.56 -27.30 -30.35
N LEU A 914 2.21 -26.14 -30.53
CA LEU A 914 3.63 -26.03 -30.85
C LEU A 914 4.51 -25.68 -29.64
N ALA A 915 3.92 -25.49 -28.45
CA ALA A 915 4.65 -25.22 -27.23
C ALA A 915 5.46 -26.45 -26.79
N GLY A 916 6.77 -26.29 -26.57
CA GLY A 916 7.67 -27.36 -26.11
C GLY A 916 8.27 -28.26 -27.22
N ILE A 917 8.03 -27.95 -28.50
CA ILE A 917 8.60 -28.69 -29.64
C ILE A 917 9.86 -27.98 -30.16
N GLN A 918 10.97 -28.70 -30.27
CA GLN A 918 12.20 -28.18 -30.89
C GLN A 918 12.47 -28.90 -32.23
N LEU A 919 12.66 -28.15 -33.32
CA LEU A 919 13.00 -28.68 -34.64
C LEU A 919 14.49 -28.99 -34.70
N ALA A 920 14.83 -30.11 -35.34
CA ALA A 920 16.22 -30.47 -35.61
C ALA A 920 16.93 -29.45 -36.55
N PRO A 921 18.25 -29.22 -36.42
CA PRO A 921 18.98 -28.20 -37.18
C PRO A 921 18.88 -28.32 -38.70
N HIS A 922 18.78 -29.54 -39.25
CA HIS A 922 18.66 -29.78 -40.70
C HIS A 922 17.30 -29.35 -41.29
N LEU A 923 16.28 -29.13 -40.45
CA LEU A 923 14.98 -28.57 -40.87
C LEU A 923 14.97 -27.04 -40.86
N LEU A 924 15.84 -26.42 -40.06
CA LEU A 924 15.99 -24.97 -39.99
C LEU A 924 16.82 -24.45 -41.18
N GLU A 925 17.79 -25.25 -41.62
CA GLU A 925 18.58 -24.99 -42.81
C GLU A 925 18.73 -26.26 -43.67
N PRO A 926 17.95 -26.41 -44.75
CA PRO A 926 18.06 -27.58 -45.61
C PRO A 926 19.44 -27.66 -46.31
N ASP A 927 20.03 -28.86 -46.36
CA ASP A 927 21.28 -29.11 -47.09
C ASP A 927 21.02 -29.13 -48.60
N ILE A 928 21.38 -28.03 -49.27
CA ILE A 928 21.13 -27.84 -50.70
C ILE A 928 21.96 -28.82 -51.55
N ASN A 929 23.09 -29.34 -51.04
CA ASN A 929 23.91 -30.30 -51.77
C ASN A 929 23.23 -31.68 -51.90
N GLN A 930 22.44 -32.09 -50.90
CA GLN A 930 21.60 -33.30 -50.99
C GLN A 930 20.43 -33.09 -51.97
N TYR A 931 19.84 -31.90 -52.00
CA TYR A 931 18.74 -31.58 -52.92
C TYR A 931 19.17 -31.57 -54.39
N LEU A 932 20.36 -31.03 -54.69
CA LEU A 932 20.97 -31.10 -56.03
C LEU A 932 21.20 -32.56 -56.46
N ALA A 933 21.66 -33.42 -55.54
CA ALA A 933 21.86 -34.84 -55.80
C ALA A 933 20.55 -35.63 -56.02
N GLU A 934 19.41 -35.16 -55.51
CA GLU A 934 18.08 -35.73 -55.75
C GLU A 934 17.43 -35.21 -57.05
N GLU A 935 17.63 -33.93 -57.39
CA GLU A 935 17.21 -33.36 -58.68
C GLU A 935 18.01 -33.97 -59.86
N ASP A 936 19.31 -34.21 -59.69
CA ASP A 936 20.16 -34.88 -60.70
C ASP A 936 19.74 -36.35 -60.90
N LYS A 937 19.18 -37.01 -59.87
CA LYS A 937 18.56 -38.35 -60.00
C LYS A 937 17.19 -38.33 -60.67
N ALA A 938 16.49 -37.19 -60.65
CA ALA A 938 15.18 -37.01 -61.27
C ALA A 938 15.27 -36.54 -62.75
N ALA A 939 16.48 -36.24 -63.25
CA ALA A 939 16.71 -35.58 -64.54
C ALA A 939 17.11 -36.50 -65.73
N GLU A 940 16.96 -37.83 -65.66
CA GLU A 940 17.15 -38.77 -66.80
C GLU A 940 16.07 -39.89 -66.82
N PRO A 941 15.51 -40.28 -67.99
CA PRO A 941 14.45 -39.53 -68.68
C PRO A 941 13.11 -40.30 -68.76
N GLN A 942 11.99 -39.61 -68.57
CA GLN A 942 10.70 -40.01 -69.18
C GLN A 942 10.48 -39.22 -70.48
N GLN A 943 11.29 -39.56 -71.48
CA GLN A 943 10.92 -39.43 -72.89
C GLN A 943 10.10 -40.67 -73.28
N GLN A 944 8.77 -40.51 -73.33
CA GLN A 944 7.77 -41.35 -74.03
C GLN A 944 6.41 -40.85 -73.50
N LEU A 945 5.55 -40.13 -74.21
CA LEU A 945 5.17 -40.15 -75.62
C LEU A 945 4.94 -38.71 -76.13
N LEU A 946 5.61 -38.37 -77.23
CA LEU A 946 5.07 -37.46 -78.25
C LEU A 946 4.44 -38.35 -79.30
N ASP A 947 3.13 -38.20 -79.52
CA ASP A 947 2.49 -38.44 -80.82
C ASP A 947 1.03 -37.97 -80.76
N PHE A 948 0.76 -36.78 -81.31
CA PHE A 948 -0.02 -36.60 -82.55
C PHE A 948 -0.53 -35.15 -82.66
N THR A 949 -0.06 -34.49 -83.71
CA THR A 949 -0.49 -33.18 -84.20
C THR A 949 -1.93 -33.23 -84.77
N THR A 950 -2.73 -32.16 -84.61
CA THR A 950 -3.21 -31.27 -85.70
C THR A 950 -4.56 -30.55 -85.43
N SER A 951 -4.57 -29.26 -85.82
CA SER A 951 -5.65 -28.52 -86.49
C SER A 951 -6.65 -27.64 -85.69
N THR A 952 -6.51 -26.33 -85.99
CA THR A 952 -7.53 -25.38 -86.48
C THR A 952 -8.65 -24.81 -85.59
N ASN A 953 -8.62 -23.47 -85.52
CA ASN A 953 -9.70 -22.49 -85.74
C ASN A 953 -10.97 -22.46 -84.86
N SER A 954 -11.18 -21.30 -84.23
CA SER A 954 -12.28 -20.31 -84.46
C SER A 954 -12.70 -19.65 -83.14
N ASN A 955 -12.37 -18.37 -82.91
CA ASN A 955 -13.13 -17.15 -83.24
C ASN A 955 -14.56 -17.04 -82.67
N ARG A 956 -14.77 -15.95 -81.89
CA ARG A 956 -15.97 -15.07 -81.86
C ARG A 956 -17.20 -15.61 -81.09
N ALA A 957 -18.02 -14.85 -80.36
CA ALA A 957 -18.01 -13.55 -79.67
C ALA A 957 -19.39 -13.37 -79.01
N GLN A 958 -19.48 -12.66 -77.88
CA GLN A 958 -20.49 -11.62 -77.51
C GLN A 958 -20.38 -11.37 -75.99
N LEU A 959 -19.96 -10.22 -75.44
CA LEU A 959 -20.49 -8.84 -75.49
C LEU A 959 -21.94 -8.67 -74.97
N GLY A 960 -22.05 -7.98 -73.83
CA GLY A 960 -23.25 -7.31 -73.30
C GLY A 960 -23.61 -7.75 -71.87
N GLY A 961 -23.70 -6.90 -70.84
CA GLY A 961 -23.59 -5.45 -70.78
C GLY A 961 -23.64 -4.92 -69.33
N VAL A 962 -23.02 -3.75 -69.16
CA VAL A 962 -23.35 -2.60 -68.31
C VAL A 962 -23.60 -2.82 -66.81
N ALA A 963 -22.57 -2.45 -66.05
CA ALA A 963 -22.65 -1.96 -64.68
C ALA A 963 -23.35 -0.59 -64.61
N HIS A 964 -24.09 -0.36 -63.53
CA HIS A 964 -24.13 0.96 -62.91
C HIS A 964 -23.61 0.87 -61.47
N SER A 965 -22.57 1.67 -61.28
CA SER A 965 -21.83 1.97 -60.07
C SER A 965 -22.72 2.55 -58.97
N PHE A 966 -22.44 2.17 -57.72
CA PHE A 966 -22.16 3.15 -56.67
C PHE A 966 -20.90 2.73 -55.91
N ASN A 967 -19.79 3.38 -56.26
CA ASN A 967 -18.58 3.47 -55.45
C ASN A 967 -18.85 4.41 -54.27
N SER A 968 -18.49 3.99 -53.04
CA SER A 968 -17.43 4.65 -52.26
C SER A 968 -17.35 4.09 -50.83
N GLY A 969 -16.25 3.39 -50.53
CA GLY A 969 -15.65 3.29 -49.20
C GLY A 969 -14.14 3.45 -49.38
N PRO A 970 -13.44 4.31 -48.62
CA PRO A 970 -12.05 4.67 -48.94
C PRO A 970 -11.08 3.51 -48.61
N SER A 971 -10.28 3.12 -49.60
CA SER A 971 -9.11 2.27 -49.40
C SER A 971 -8.01 3.07 -48.69
N ILE A 972 -7.70 2.73 -47.44
CA ILE A 972 -6.54 3.26 -46.73
C ILE A 972 -5.30 2.55 -47.29
N LYS A 973 -4.39 3.33 -47.89
CA LYS A 973 -3.07 2.87 -48.34
C LYS A 973 -2.15 2.76 -47.12
N TYR A 974 -1.54 1.60 -46.92
CA TYR A 974 -0.42 1.44 -46.00
C TYR A 974 0.81 2.12 -46.59
N ALA A 975 1.20 3.25 -46.01
CA ALA A 975 2.52 3.84 -46.18
C ALA A 975 3.13 3.87 -44.78
N ASP A 976 4.03 2.92 -44.53
CA ASP A 976 5.19 2.94 -43.63
C ASP A 976 5.69 1.50 -43.52
N GLN A 977 6.53 1.10 -44.48
CA GLN A 977 7.28 -0.15 -44.40
C GLN A 977 8.46 0.05 -43.45
N ILE A 978 8.41 -0.60 -42.29
CA ILE A 978 9.52 -0.62 -41.32
C ILE A 978 10.29 -1.94 -41.51
N THR A 979 11.58 -1.83 -41.88
CA THR A 979 12.54 -2.93 -41.97
C THR A 979 13.17 -3.21 -40.60
N VAL A 980 13.10 -4.45 -40.12
CA VAL A 980 13.73 -4.89 -38.86
C VAL A 980 15.13 -5.43 -39.13
N ASP A 981 16.15 -4.60 -38.89
CA ASP A 981 17.56 -4.97 -38.90
C ASP A 981 17.92 -5.79 -37.64
N LEU A 982 18.74 -6.83 -37.78
CA LEU A 982 19.15 -7.70 -36.67
C LEU A 982 20.64 -7.55 -36.31
N ASN A 983 21.35 -6.56 -36.86
CA ASN A 983 22.77 -6.33 -36.57
C ASN A 983 23.03 -4.92 -35.97
N ALA A 984 22.33 -4.56 -34.90
CA ALA A 984 22.52 -3.28 -34.22
C ALA A 984 23.46 -3.38 -32.99
N ASP A 985 24.59 -4.08 -33.11
CA ASP A 985 25.62 -4.16 -32.06
C ASP A 985 26.88 -3.33 -32.38
N THR A 986 26.74 -2.24 -33.14
CA THR A 986 27.80 -1.21 -33.27
C THR A 986 27.21 0.15 -33.62
N ASN A 987 26.60 0.84 -32.64
CA ASN A 987 26.61 2.32 -32.47
C ASN A 987 25.53 2.74 -31.46
N SER A 988 25.95 3.11 -30.25
CA SER A 988 25.07 3.57 -29.18
C SER A 988 24.72 5.06 -29.30
N LYS A 989 23.42 5.36 -29.31
CA LYS A 989 22.80 6.59 -28.80
C LYS A 989 21.72 6.19 -27.78
N PRO A 990 21.39 7.04 -26.80
CA PRO A 990 20.50 6.66 -25.70
C PRO A 990 19.09 6.37 -26.23
N VAL A 991 18.57 5.21 -25.87
CA VAL A 991 17.30 4.66 -26.37
C VAL A 991 16.18 4.97 -25.36
N GLU A 992 15.08 5.51 -25.86
CA GLU A 992 13.81 5.66 -25.15
C GLU A 992 13.22 4.30 -24.73
N GLU A 993 12.45 4.32 -23.64
CA GLU A 993 11.85 3.21 -22.91
C GLU A 993 11.14 2.15 -23.79
N ALA A 994 11.40 0.87 -23.49
CA ALA A 994 10.67 -0.27 -24.05
C ALA A 994 9.37 -0.54 -23.26
N LYS A 995 8.23 -0.59 -23.94
CA LYS A 995 6.93 -0.98 -23.34
C LYS A 995 6.95 -2.46 -22.93
N VAL A 996 6.30 -2.76 -21.81
CA VAL A 996 6.12 -4.12 -21.26
C VAL A 996 5.36 -5.00 -22.25
N VAL A 997 5.94 -6.15 -22.57
CA VAL A 997 5.43 -7.13 -23.54
C VAL A 997 4.87 -8.35 -22.79
N PRO A 998 3.64 -8.83 -23.08
CA PRO A 998 3.05 -9.99 -22.41
C PRO A 998 3.83 -11.31 -22.60
N THR A 999 3.76 -12.22 -21.61
CA THR A 999 4.55 -13.47 -21.53
C THR A 999 4.42 -14.39 -22.76
N TRP A 1000 3.27 -14.43 -23.42
CA TRP A 1000 3.10 -15.22 -24.66
C TRP A 1000 3.80 -14.62 -25.89
N LEU A 1001 4.23 -13.36 -25.82
CA LEU A 1001 5.10 -12.71 -26.82
C LEU A 1001 6.59 -12.90 -26.51
N GLN A 1002 6.93 -13.49 -25.36
CA GLN A 1002 8.31 -13.83 -25.02
C GLN A 1002 8.83 -14.97 -25.92
N ASP A 1003 10.14 -14.97 -26.11
CA ASP A 1003 10.81 -15.60 -27.24
C ASP A 1003 11.08 -17.11 -27.01
N ASP A 1004 10.07 -17.96 -27.18
CA ASP A 1004 10.22 -19.43 -27.19
C ASP A 1004 10.63 -19.96 -28.57
N ALA A 1005 11.63 -19.35 -29.20
CA ALA A 1005 12.03 -19.73 -30.54
C ALA A 1005 12.54 -21.17 -30.60
N ILE A 1006 12.05 -21.90 -31.59
CA ILE A 1006 12.57 -23.21 -31.94
C ILE A 1006 14.03 -23.09 -32.39
N GLY A 1007 14.96 -23.46 -31.51
CA GLY A 1007 16.41 -23.50 -31.77
C GLY A 1007 17.19 -22.80 -30.67
N GLY A 1008 17.81 -23.61 -29.80
CA GLY A 1008 18.57 -23.16 -28.62
C GLY A 1008 19.67 -22.13 -28.92
N SER A 1009 20.00 -21.37 -27.88
CA SER A 1009 21.13 -20.44 -27.84
C SER A 1009 22.46 -21.19 -27.88
N GLU A 1010 23.26 -21.00 -28.93
CA GLU A 1010 24.64 -21.48 -28.94
C GLU A 1010 25.53 -20.55 -28.10
N GLN A 1011 26.08 -21.11 -27.02
CA GLN A 1011 27.23 -20.56 -26.31
C GLN A 1011 28.53 -21.02 -27.00
N GLY A 1012 29.34 -20.06 -27.44
CA GLY A 1012 30.82 -20.16 -27.48
C GLY A 1012 31.49 -20.92 -28.63
N ALA A 1013 32.00 -20.20 -29.62
CA ALA A 1013 33.21 -20.59 -30.37
C ALA A 1013 34.01 -19.34 -30.76
N SER A 1014 35.26 -19.29 -30.29
CA SER A 1014 36.26 -18.26 -30.54
C SER A 1014 36.85 -18.33 -31.95
N ASP A 1015 37.22 -17.19 -32.53
CA ASP A 1015 38.44 -17.11 -33.35
C ASP A 1015 39.03 -15.68 -33.31
N GLU A 1016 40.31 -15.62 -32.93
CA GLU A 1016 41.17 -14.44 -32.91
C GLU A 1016 41.57 -13.99 -34.33
N VAL A 1017 42.11 -12.75 -34.43
CA VAL A 1017 43.41 -12.40 -35.08
C VAL A 1017 43.38 -11.10 -35.94
N LEU A 1018 44.31 -10.18 -35.57
CA LEU A 1018 44.98 -9.06 -36.30
C LEU A 1018 44.41 -7.60 -36.28
N GLY A 1019 45.02 -6.75 -35.43
CA GLY A 1019 45.94 -5.66 -35.85
C GLY A 1019 45.42 -4.23 -36.12
N ILE A 1020 45.50 -3.34 -35.09
CA ILE A 1020 46.10 -1.96 -34.98
C ILE A 1020 46.36 -1.16 -36.31
N PRO A 1021 46.29 0.22 -36.44
CA PRO A 1021 46.35 1.33 -35.43
C PRO A 1021 45.51 2.64 -35.64
N THR A 1022 45.49 3.50 -34.58
CA THR A 1022 45.61 5.00 -34.46
C THR A 1022 44.89 5.93 -35.47
N ASP A 1023 44.32 7.10 -35.14
CA ASP A 1023 44.91 8.20 -34.37
C ASP A 1023 43.95 9.41 -34.15
N SER A 1024 44.21 10.16 -33.06
CA SER A 1024 44.11 11.63 -32.88
C SER A 1024 42.78 12.45 -32.87
N ALA A 1025 42.64 13.19 -31.75
CA ALA A 1025 42.35 14.64 -31.62
C ALA A 1025 40.90 15.17 -31.45
N GLU A 1026 40.53 15.38 -30.17
CA GLU A 1026 40.20 16.67 -29.48
C GLU A 1026 39.08 17.66 -29.98
N PRO A 1027 38.52 18.52 -29.08
CA PRO A 1027 37.06 18.71 -28.92
C PRO A 1027 36.54 20.19 -28.98
N ILE A 1028 35.24 20.37 -28.62
CA ILE A 1028 34.53 21.60 -28.11
C ILE A 1028 33.67 22.37 -29.19
N PRO A 1029 32.50 23.04 -28.91
CA PRO A 1029 31.78 23.35 -27.64
C PRO A 1029 30.25 23.10 -27.55
N HIS A 1030 29.78 23.22 -26.30
CA HIS A 1030 28.43 23.42 -25.73
C HIS A 1030 27.42 24.31 -26.48
N VAL A 1031 26.12 23.98 -26.31
CA VAL A 1031 25.04 24.95 -26.05
C VAL A 1031 24.09 24.37 -25.00
N ALA A 1032 24.01 25.05 -23.85
CA ALA A 1032 22.97 24.89 -22.83
C ALA A 1032 22.00 26.08 -22.96
N SER A 1033 20.70 25.87 -22.73
CA SER A 1033 19.75 26.96 -22.52
C SER A 1033 18.84 26.64 -21.33
N SER A 1034 19.19 27.23 -20.19
CA SER A 1034 18.31 27.48 -19.06
C SER A 1034 17.49 28.76 -19.31
N VAL A 1035 16.25 28.81 -18.82
CA VAL A 1035 15.47 30.06 -18.74
C VAL A 1035 15.28 30.42 -17.27
N SER A 1036 15.64 31.66 -16.97
CA SER A 1036 15.79 32.26 -15.65
C SER A 1036 14.48 32.78 -15.06
N LEU A 1037 14.35 32.59 -13.75
CA LEU A 1037 13.57 33.40 -12.83
C LEU A 1037 14.03 34.87 -12.91
N SER A 1038 13.20 35.77 -13.45
CA SER A 1038 13.37 37.23 -13.31
C SER A 1038 12.11 38.01 -13.70
N LEU A 1039 10.95 37.66 -13.11
CA LEU A 1039 9.72 38.45 -13.27
C LEU A 1039 8.85 38.47 -11.99
N MET A 1040 9.46 38.73 -10.84
CA MET A 1040 8.77 38.91 -9.55
C MET A 1040 9.49 40.00 -8.73
N ALA A 1041 9.64 41.20 -9.29
CA ALA A 1041 10.30 42.32 -8.62
C ALA A 1041 9.67 43.69 -8.90
N GLU A 1042 8.41 43.75 -9.36
CA GLU A 1042 7.85 45.03 -9.84
C GLU A 1042 6.38 45.32 -9.47
N LEU A 1043 5.88 44.82 -8.33
CA LEU A 1043 4.57 45.24 -7.81
C LEU A 1043 4.51 45.37 -6.27
N GLU A 1044 5.49 46.05 -5.68
CA GLU A 1044 5.35 46.70 -4.37
C GLU A 1044 5.47 48.22 -4.57
N LYS A 1045 4.32 48.92 -4.61
CA LYS A 1045 4.09 50.33 -4.21
C LYS A 1045 2.72 50.82 -4.68
N ALA A 1046 1.77 50.91 -3.75
CA ALA A 1046 0.74 51.96 -3.76
C ALA A 1046 0.10 52.06 -2.36
N GLU A 1047 0.02 53.29 -1.86
CA GLU A 1047 -0.33 53.72 -0.52
C GLU A 1047 -1.85 53.74 -0.23
N GLU A 1048 -2.20 53.73 1.06
CA GLU A 1048 -3.54 53.95 1.62
C GLU A 1048 -4.11 55.36 1.33
N PRO A 1049 -5.44 55.55 1.54
CA PRO A 1049 -5.84 56.69 2.38
C PRO A 1049 -7.02 56.45 3.37
N ALA A 1050 -6.75 56.79 4.64
CA ALA A 1050 -7.47 57.61 5.64
C ALA A 1050 -9.02 57.67 5.82
N ALA A 1051 -9.48 57.11 6.96
CA ALA A 1051 -10.24 57.69 8.10
C ALA A 1051 -11.49 58.62 7.96
N LYS A 1052 -12.58 58.30 8.71
CA LYS A 1052 -13.29 59.16 9.73
C LYS A 1052 -14.57 58.55 10.37
N ARG A 1053 -14.65 58.63 11.74
CA ARG A 1053 -15.73 59.10 12.68
C ARG A 1053 -17.20 58.65 12.49
N ALA A 1054 -18.11 58.44 13.47
CA ALA A 1054 -18.29 58.84 14.88
C ALA A 1054 -19.37 57.94 15.59
N ARG A 1055 -19.50 58.09 16.92
CA ARG A 1055 -20.57 57.59 17.83
C ARG A 1055 -21.89 58.39 17.72
N THR A 1056 -23.04 57.79 18.09
CA THR A 1056 -24.00 58.20 19.16
C THR A 1056 -25.32 57.40 19.12
N ASP A 1057 -25.58 56.62 20.18
CA ASP A 1057 -26.72 56.63 21.14
C ASP A 1057 -28.19 56.97 20.79
N GLU A 1058 -29.07 56.17 21.46
CA GLU A 1058 -30.38 56.46 22.12
C GLU A 1058 -31.75 56.24 21.42
N ASP A 1059 -32.46 55.23 21.96
CA ASP A 1059 -33.75 55.27 22.69
C ASP A 1059 -35.15 55.23 22.03
N ASP A 1060 -35.85 54.11 22.35
CA ASP A 1060 -37.07 53.98 23.15
C ASP A 1060 -38.51 53.85 22.57
N ALA A 1061 -39.23 52.99 23.32
CA ALA A 1061 -40.65 53.04 23.74
C ALA A 1061 -41.76 52.37 22.86
N VAL A 1062 -42.80 51.69 23.39
CA VAL A 1062 -43.17 51.01 24.67
C VAL A 1062 -44.65 50.54 24.58
N SER A 1063 -45.03 49.54 25.40
CA SER A 1063 -46.40 49.24 25.96
C SER A 1063 -47.45 48.51 25.10
N ASN A 1064 -48.40 47.71 25.63
CA ASN A 1064 -48.70 47.15 26.96
C ASN A 1064 -49.87 46.14 26.86
N GLY A 1065 -50.02 45.28 27.87
CA GLY A 1065 -51.32 44.82 28.42
C GLY A 1065 -51.47 43.29 28.59
N LYS A 1066 -51.28 42.71 29.80
CA LYS A 1066 -52.26 42.47 30.91
C LYS A 1066 -53.22 41.29 30.63
N THR A 1067 -53.46 40.26 31.47
CA THR A 1067 -53.70 40.18 32.94
C THR A 1067 -53.64 38.73 33.49
N ASP A 1068 -52.94 38.55 34.63
CA ASP A 1068 -53.33 37.99 35.96
C ASP A 1068 -53.96 36.58 36.16
N ALA A 1069 -53.23 35.69 36.86
CA ALA A 1069 -53.53 35.16 38.22
C ALA A 1069 -52.70 33.90 38.60
N ASN A 1070 -51.68 34.12 39.45
CA ASN A 1070 -51.04 33.29 40.50
C ASN A 1070 -50.86 31.76 40.36
N GLU A 1071 -49.60 31.32 40.22
CA GLU A 1071 -48.80 30.57 41.22
C GLU A 1071 -47.32 30.70 40.82
N GLU A 1072 -46.45 30.87 41.82
CA GLU A 1072 -45.07 31.40 41.75
C GLU A 1072 -44.01 30.33 41.37
N ASP A 1073 -42.80 30.83 41.12
CA ASP A 1073 -41.61 30.21 40.52
C ASP A 1073 -41.08 28.93 41.22
N ASP A 1074 -40.60 27.95 40.43
CA ASP A 1074 -39.72 26.86 40.90
C ASP A 1074 -38.49 26.78 39.96
N GLU A 1075 -37.42 27.46 40.38
CA GLU A 1075 -36.04 27.21 39.95
C GLU A 1075 -35.48 26.10 40.85
N ASP A 1076 -35.22 24.89 40.34
CA ASP A 1076 -34.49 23.88 41.12
C ASP A 1076 -32.98 24.16 41.00
N GLU A 1077 -32.57 25.26 41.65
CA GLU A 1077 -31.36 25.29 42.45
C GLU A 1077 -31.44 24.12 43.45
N GLU A 1078 -30.36 23.38 43.70
CA GLU A 1078 -30.33 22.56 44.92
C GLU A 1078 -30.47 23.56 46.09
N GLU A 1079 -31.65 23.62 46.70
CA GLU A 1079 -31.95 24.52 47.83
C GLU A 1079 -30.82 24.42 48.86
N GLU A 1080 -30.02 25.48 49.01
CA GLU A 1080 -29.18 25.64 50.19
C GLU A 1080 -30.14 25.73 51.40
N GLU A 1081 -30.21 24.67 52.21
CA GLU A 1081 -31.12 24.62 53.36
C GLU A 1081 -30.94 25.85 54.28
N MET A 1082 -32.04 26.52 54.63
CA MET A 1082 -32.03 27.76 55.42
C MET A 1082 -32.31 27.48 56.90
N VAL A 1083 -31.60 28.16 57.79
CA VAL A 1083 -31.74 27.98 59.25
C VAL A 1083 -31.97 29.32 59.95
N SER A 1084 -32.87 29.34 60.94
CA SER A 1084 -33.18 30.55 61.71
C SER A 1084 -32.15 30.82 62.81
N VAL A 1085 -31.64 32.05 62.88
CA VAL A 1085 -30.81 32.61 63.95
C VAL A 1085 -31.49 33.85 64.52
N GLU A 1086 -31.85 33.84 65.81
CA GLU A 1086 -32.58 34.94 66.47
C GLU A 1086 -33.84 35.37 65.69
N GLY A 1087 -34.58 34.41 65.16
CA GLY A 1087 -35.80 34.64 64.38
C GLY A 1087 -35.55 35.18 62.96
N LYS A 1088 -34.31 35.15 62.46
CA LYS A 1088 -33.97 35.49 61.07
C LYS A 1088 -33.41 34.28 60.31
N MET A 1089 -33.94 34.00 59.12
CA MET A 1089 -33.50 32.90 58.26
C MET A 1089 -32.18 33.24 57.55
N VAL A 1090 -31.20 32.35 57.63
CA VAL A 1090 -29.85 32.47 57.04
C VAL A 1090 -29.48 31.14 56.34
N PRO A 1091 -28.82 31.14 55.16
CA PRO A 1091 -28.41 29.90 54.48
C PRO A 1091 -27.42 29.08 55.31
N LEU A 1092 -27.52 27.75 55.30
CA LEU A 1092 -26.65 26.86 56.10
C LEU A 1092 -25.16 27.11 55.82
N SER A 1093 -24.82 27.43 54.58
CA SER A 1093 -23.48 27.78 54.09
C SER A 1093 -22.90 29.05 54.74
N GLU A 1094 -23.76 29.97 55.19
CA GLU A 1094 -23.39 31.28 55.78
C GLU A 1094 -23.53 31.32 57.32
N VAL A 1095 -23.99 30.24 57.95
CA VAL A 1095 -24.14 30.18 59.42
C VAL A 1095 -22.77 30.09 60.10
N THR A 1096 -22.37 31.18 60.77
CA THR A 1096 -21.11 31.24 61.53
C THR A 1096 -21.28 30.78 62.98
N SER A 1097 -20.19 30.36 63.64
CA SER A 1097 -20.23 29.90 65.03
C SER A 1097 -20.72 30.97 66.04
N GLU A 1098 -20.54 32.26 65.73
CA GLU A 1098 -21.07 33.35 66.55
C GLU A 1098 -22.60 33.49 66.39
N MET A 1099 -23.13 33.19 65.20
CA MET A 1099 -24.57 33.17 64.90
C MET A 1099 -25.26 31.98 65.56
N VAL A 1100 -24.64 30.79 65.57
CA VAL A 1100 -25.18 29.61 66.29
C VAL A 1100 -25.30 29.86 67.80
N ALA A 1101 -24.39 30.65 68.38
CA ALA A 1101 -24.43 31.01 69.79
C ALA A 1101 -25.60 31.94 70.16
N LEU A 1102 -26.12 32.70 69.19
CA LEU A 1102 -27.28 33.58 69.33
C LEU A 1102 -28.61 32.87 69.04
N MET A 1103 -28.59 31.68 68.42
CA MET A 1103 -29.80 30.87 68.19
C MET A 1103 -30.50 30.50 69.50
N THR A 1104 -31.84 30.56 69.48
CA THR A 1104 -32.67 29.99 70.54
C THR A 1104 -32.51 28.46 70.58
N GLU A 1105 -32.83 27.83 71.70
CA GLU A 1105 -32.59 26.38 71.88
C GLU A 1105 -33.35 25.54 70.84
N GLU A 1106 -34.58 25.95 70.49
CA GLU A 1106 -35.39 25.31 69.44
C GLU A 1106 -34.82 25.52 68.03
N GLU A 1107 -34.24 26.70 67.74
CA GLU A 1107 -33.56 26.97 66.47
C GLU A 1107 -32.28 26.13 66.32
N ARG A 1108 -31.54 25.98 67.42
CA ARG A 1108 -30.29 25.23 67.46
C ARG A 1108 -30.51 23.72 67.30
N ASP A 1109 -31.60 23.19 67.83
CA ASP A 1109 -31.97 21.78 67.64
C ASP A 1109 -32.36 21.51 66.18
N ARG A 1110 -33.10 22.42 65.52
CA ARG A 1110 -33.38 22.33 64.08
C ARG A 1110 -32.13 22.41 63.22
N TYR A 1111 -31.23 23.35 63.52
CA TYR A 1111 -29.92 23.44 62.86
C TYR A 1111 -29.14 22.12 62.95
N THR A 1112 -29.15 21.49 64.14
CA THR A 1112 -28.40 20.26 64.39
C THR A 1112 -29.03 19.05 63.67
N ALA A 1113 -30.36 19.00 63.54
CA ALA A 1113 -31.05 17.94 62.81
C ALA A 1113 -30.76 17.99 61.30
N ILE A 1114 -30.82 19.19 60.71
CA ILE A 1114 -30.54 19.43 59.29
C ILE A 1114 -29.09 19.02 58.95
N MET A 1115 -28.12 19.42 59.78
CA MET A 1115 -26.71 19.00 59.62
C MET A 1115 -26.47 17.49 59.72
N GLN A 1116 -27.37 16.73 60.39
CA GLN A 1116 -27.24 15.27 60.48
C GLN A 1116 -27.82 14.54 59.27
N GLU A 1117 -28.83 15.10 58.59
CA GLU A 1117 -29.42 14.51 57.38
C GLU A 1117 -28.49 14.64 56.16
N ASN A 1118 -27.76 15.74 56.02
CA ASN A 1118 -26.79 15.92 54.91
C ASN A 1118 -25.52 15.08 55.03
N MET A 1119 -25.30 14.36 56.14
CA MET A 1119 -24.09 13.57 56.37
C MET A 1119 -24.14 12.12 55.81
N TYR A 1120 -25.22 11.74 55.11
CA TYR A 1120 -25.43 10.39 54.59
C TYR A 1120 -25.64 10.29 53.05
N TYR A 1121 -25.39 11.38 52.31
CA TYR A 1121 -25.34 11.39 50.83
C TYR A 1121 -23.93 11.59 50.30
#